data_AF-A0A175WC83-F1
#
_entry.id   AF-A0A175WC83-F1
#
_cell.length_a   1.000
_cell.length_b   1.000
_cell.length_c   1.000
_cell.angle_alpha   90.00
_cell.angle_beta   90.00
_cell.angle_gamma   90.00
#
_symmetry.space_group_name_H-M   'P 1'
#
loop_
_entity.id
_entity.type
_entity.pdbx_description
1 polymer ?
#
loop_
_entity_poly.entity_id
_entity_poly.type
_entity_poly.pdbx_seq_one_letter_code
_entity_poly.pdbx_strand_id
1 'polypeptide(L)'
;MEAIVAVSLAASIINFIDFLMKLVRGTYEVYASPAGTADENAHVSNVLDDLYDITKNLATEFKAGDKHERALARLGRQCVSLSEELQQILQTLKAKDASRWESARVKLKSMRKDKDIVTIEKRLGEYKAELLLRLSFMMGQNAVQTRLDKLQSEGLRLSSESASQLDGIRAELRRILEELRSASSSATAVHPVQQSPSAGTPTETDTGTEQPIAKAGATDTDELPRLGNLLNDLQSLAGTLPKENFILSRLYFDSMHQREDSVSDPEYGTFRWIVDIGSEVTTGGGVSLTEPSDWSTLSGKSTLMKYLAQEEKVKQELLMWAGKKRLCLGNFFFCNSGDSLQTSLEGLLRSILFETLRNCPRLISKIFPGDWDTNGILQVGNVPFRLKELQEAMQRLLSTTTFPYHRFCFFIDGLDEYKGDYVGHLDLARRLQEWRECDDVKVICSSRPHIAFTDTFRSPDRVLQLQQLTRSDIRKFVLIQVKKQIKERYCEEPGDGYTEIVNEILDMADGVFLWARLVTRSVVAGIAHGDSVHALQERVKSTPRDLDSLFAKMLSTVEPAGQERSRKMLRLALNNPFNSPLCALDFSWLDDLDRGTFPSDAQDEPYTDEEVEKRCQLVRRQLAAYTCGRLETNEYNSKPVTISKAGLGLSGEKTLEKEWIPQISTFI
;
A
#
# COMPACT_ATOMS: atom_id res chain seq x y z
N MET A 1 6.02 -15.51 19.28
CA MET A 1 5.35 -16.73 18.77
C MET A 1 4.10 -17.10 19.56
N GLU A 2 4.11 -17.18 20.89
CA GLU A 2 3.01 -17.76 21.71
C GLU A 2 1.57 -17.31 21.35
N ALA A 3 1.29 -16.01 21.26
CA ALA A 3 -0.02 -15.49 20.83
C ALA A 3 -0.56 -16.06 19.48
N ILE A 4 0.29 -16.26 18.47
CA ILE A 4 -0.10 -16.84 17.17
C ILE A 4 -0.35 -18.35 17.32
N VAL A 5 0.41 -19.01 18.19
CA VAL A 5 0.22 -20.43 18.52
C VAL A 5 -1.15 -20.66 19.18
N ALA A 6 -1.58 -19.74 20.04
CA ALA A 6 -2.90 -19.81 20.66
C ALA A 6 -4.05 -19.60 19.64
N VAL A 7 -3.87 -18.72 18.65
CA VAL A 7 -4.79 -18.57 17.50
C VAL A 7 -4.84 -19.85 16.67
N SER A 8 -3.69 -20.48 16.41
CA SER A 8 -3.61 -21.75 15.69
C SER A 8 -4.33 -22.89 16.41
N LEU A 9 -4.18 -22.97 17.74
CA LEU A 9 -4.91 -23.95 18.54
C LEU A 9 -6.42 -23.70 18.44
N ALA A 10 -6.86 -22.45 18.48
CA ALA A 10 -8.28 -22.12 18.36
C ALA A 10 -8.87 -22.53 17.00
N ALA A 11 -8.13 -22.31 15.91
CA ALA A 11 -8.52 -22.78 14.58
C ALA A 11 -8.64 -24.30 14.51
N SER A 12 -7.70 -25.01 15.15
CA SER A 12 -7.71 -26.48 15.25
C SER A 12 -8.93 -26.98 16.04
N ILE A 13 -9.29 -26.31 17.15
CA ILE A 13 -10.48 -26.63 17.94
C ILE A 13 -11.76 -26.38 17.13
N ILE A 14 -11.84 -25.29 16.36
CA ILE A 14 -12.99 -25.03 15.47
C ILE A 14 -13.15 -26.14 14.44
N ASN A 15 -12.08 -26.52 13.75
CA ASN A 15 -12.11 -27.60 12.75
C ASN A 15 -12.59 -28.92 13.38
N PHE A 16 -12.12 -29.22 14.60
CA PHE A 16 -12.57 -30.39 15.34
C PHE A 16 -14.06 -30.35 15.69
N ILE A 17 -14.56 -29.23 16.23
CA ILE A 17 -15.98 -29.09 16.57
C ILE A 17 -16.86 -29.17 15.32
N ASP A 18 -16.47 -28.49 14.23
CA ASP A 18 -17.21 -28.54 12.96
C ASP A 18 -17.24 -29.95 12.36
N PHE A 19 -16.10 -30.63 12.31
CA PHE A 19 -16.01 -32.02 11.87
C PHE A 19 -16.89 -32.93 12.72
N LEU A 20 -16.83 -32.82 14.05
CA LEU A 20 -17.65 -33.65 14.93
C LEU A 20 -19.15 -33.33 14.85
N MET A 21 -19.54 -32.07 14.69
CA MET A 21 -20.95 -31.72 14.48
C MET A 21 -21.45 -32.28 13.14
N LYS A 22 -20.65 -32.19 12.08
CA LYS A 22 -20.97 -32.81 10.78
C LYS A 22 -21.02 -34.32 10.88
N LEU A 23 -20.10 -34.93 11.63
CA LEU A 23 -20.12 -36.36 11.89
C LEU A 23 -21.38 -36.73 12.66
N VAL A 24 -21.73 -36.08 13.77
CA VAL A 24 -22.93 -36.40 14.57
C VAL A 24 -24.24 -36.15 13.80
N ARG A 25 -24.30 -35.12 12.95
CA ARG A 25 -25.47 -34.84 12.10
C ARG A 25 -25.55 -35.76 10.88
N GLY A 26 -24.40 -36.06 10.27
CA GLY A 26 -24.24 -36.87 9.06
C GLY A 26 -24.12 -38.37 9.30
N THR A 27 -23.85 -38.80 10.55
CA THR A 27 -23.84 -40.20 11.01
C THR A 27 -25.20 -40.88 10.88
N TYR A 28 -26.19 -40.21 10.28
CA TYR A 28 -27.46 -40.79 9.92
C TYR A 28 -27.71 -41.03 8.42
N GLU A 29 -27.01 -40.36 7.52
CA GLU A 29 -27.35 -40.45 6.09
C GLU A 29 -26.64 -41.62 5.40
N VAL A 30 -25.44 -42.00 5.86
CA VAL A 30 -24.70 -43.15 5.31
C VAL A 30 -25.21 -44.48 5.93
N TYR A 31 -25.60 -44.47 7.20
CA TYR A 31 -26.06 -45.69 7.92
C TYR A 31 -27.48 -46.17 7.54
N ALA A 32 -28.23 -45.37 6.77
CA ALA A 32 -29.54 -45.71 6.22
C ALA A 32 -29.48 -46.41 4.84
N SER A 33 -28.30 -46.52 4.23
CA SER A 33 -28.16 -47.16 2.92
C SER A 33 -28.27 -48.70 3.01
N PRO A 34 -28.88 -49.41 2.03
CA PRO A 34 -29.19 -50.84 2.15
C PRO A 34 -28.02 -51.81 1.87
N ALA A 35 -26.78 -51.37 1.66
CA ALA A 35 -25.70 -52.22 1.15
C ALA A 35 -24.56 -52.42 2.16
N GLY A 36 -24.62 -53.52 2.93
CA GLY A 36 -23.57 -53.92 3.86
C GLY A 36 -22.51 -54.81 3.21
N THR A 37 -21.35 -54.23 2.85
CA THR A 37 -20.13 -54.96 2.41
C THR A 37 -18.96 -53.97 2.33
N ALA A 38 -17.75 -54.39 2.75
CA ALA A 38 -16.39 -53.80 2.60
C ALA A 38 -16.21 -52.26 2.60
N ASP A 39 -16.94 -51.53 1.78
CA ASP A 39 -16.98 -50.06 1.66
C ASP A 39 -17.34 -49.38 2.98
N GLU A 40 -18.17 -50.01 3.81
CA GLU A 40 -18.55 -49.47 5.12
C GLU A 40 -17.38 -49.52 6.13
N ASN A 41 -16.59 -50.60 6.13
CA ASN A 41 -15.38 -50.69 6.96
C ASN A 41 -14.28 -49.74 6.46
N ALA A 42 -14.22 -49.50 5.13
CA ALA A 42 -13.35 -48.48 4.55
C ALA A 42 -13.80 -47.08 4.99
N HIS A 43 -15.10 -46.78 4.96
CA HIS A 43 -15.64 -45.49 5.40
C HIS A 43 -15.37 -45.21 6.89
N VAL A 44 -15.59 -46.19 7.78
CA VAL A 44 -15.26 -46.03 9.21
C VAL A 44 -13.76 -45.83 9.42
N SER A 45 -12.91 -46.49 8.61
CA SER A 45 -11.46 -46.27 8.67
C SER A 45 -11.09 -44.86 8.21
N ASN A 46 -11.66 -44.37 7.11
CA ASN A 46 -11.46 -43.00 6.64
C ASN A 46 -11.87 -41.96 7.68
N VAL A 47 -13.02 -42.15 8.34
CA VAL A 47 -13.48 -41.24 9.41
C VAL A 47 -12.56 -41.29 10.64
N LEU A 48 -12.03 -42.47 10.99
CA LEU A 48 -11.04 -42.61 12.06
C LEU A 48 -9.72 -41.91 11.71
N ASP A 49 -9.28 -42.02 10.45
CA ASP A 49 -8.07 -41.37 9.94
C ASP A 49 -8.25 -39.84 9.92
N ASP A 50 -9.38 -39.34 9.42
CA ASP A 50 -9.72 -37.91 9.43
C ASP A 50 -9.78 -37.35 10.87
N LEU A 51 -10.39 -38.08 11.80
CA LEU A 51 -10.46 -37.70 13.21
C LEU A 51 -9.06 -37.66 13.84
N TYR A 52 -8.20 -38.63 13.52
CA TYR A 52 -6.83 -38.67 13.99
C TYR A 52 -6.03 -37.46 13.47
N ASP A 53 -6.14 -37.15 12.18
CA ASP A 53 -5.45 -36.04 11.53
C ASP A 53 -5.85 -34.68 12.12
N ILE A 54 -7.13 -34.47 12.38
CA ILE A 54 -7.63 -33.24 13.03
C ILE A 54 -7.14 -33.14 14.48
N THR A 55 -7.12 -34.27 15.20
CA THR A 55 -6.72 -34.31 16.62
C THR A 55 -5.23 -34.09 16.81
N LYS A 56 -4.39 -34.49 15.85
CA LYS A 56 -2.94 -34.27 15.87
C LYS A 56 -2.55 -32.80 16.09
N ASN A 57 -3.32 -31.87 15.54
CA ASN A 57 -3.08 -30.43 15.67
C ASN A 57 -3.53 -29.85 17.01
N LEU A 58 -4.39 -30.56 17.77
CA LEU A 58 -4.86 -30.14 19.10
C LEU A 58 -3.84 -30.40 20.21
N ALA A 59 -2.88 -31.29 19.96
CA ALA A 59 -1.85 -31.69 20.91
C ALA A 59 -0.67 -30.69 21.00
N THR A 60 -0.76 -29.53 20.34
CA THR A 60 0.29 -28.50 20.42
C THR A 60 0.38 -27.93 21.84
N GLU A 61 1.41 -28.33 22.56
CA GLU A 61 1.79 -27.70 23.82
C GLU A 61 2.48 -26.37 23.55
N PHE A 62 1.95 -25.31 24.15
CA PHE A 62 2.63 -24.03 24.25
C PHE A 62 2.67 -23.58 25.72
N LYS A 63 3.69 -22.81 26.08
CA LYS A 63 3.77 -22.18 27.40
C LYS A 63 2.65 -21.15 27.51
N ALA A 64 1.50 -21.60 28.01
CA ALA A 64 0.31 -20.77 28.12
C ALA A 64 0.53 -19.70 29.19
N GLY A 65 0.74 -18.46 28.75
CA GLY A 65 1.07 -17.33 29.61
C GLY A 65 -0.19 -16.78 30.28
N ASP A 66 -1.15 -16.34 29.48
CA ASP A 66 -2.33 -15.66 30.00
C ASP A 66 -3.49 -16.61 30.40
N LYS A 67 -4.55 -16.05 31.00
CA LYS A 67 -5.72 -16.81 31.47
C LYS A 67 -6.49 -17.46 30.31
N HIS A 68 -6.55 -16.81 29.16
CA HIS A 68 -7.33 -17.24 28.00
C HIS A 68 -6.58 -18.32 27.21
N GLU A 69 -5.27 -18.14 27.03
CA GLU A 69 -4.35 -19.13 26.49
C GLU A 69 -4.41 -20.45 27.27
N ARG A 70 -4.37 -20.40 28.61
CA ARG A 70 -4.50 -21.60 29.46
C ARG A 70 -5.87 -22.27 29.33
N ALA A 71 -6.93 -21.49 29.16
CA ALA A 71 -8.27 -22.02 28.96
C ALA A 71 -8.43 -22.67 27.58
N LEU A 72 -7.83 -22.11 26.53
CA LEU A 72 -7.75 -22.71 25.20
C LEU A 72 -6.96 -24.01 25.20
N ALA A 73 -5.79 -24.05 25.86
CA ALA A 73 -5.03 -25.28 26.02
C ALA A 73 -5.83 -26.36 26.77
N ARG A 74 -6.66 -25.98 27.75
CA ARG A 74 -7.59 -26.89 28.42
C ARG A 74 -8.68 -27.40 27.47
N LEU A 75 -9.30 -26.52 26.68
CA LEU A 75 -10.28 -26.90 25.67
C LEU A 75 -9.70 -27.87 24.63
N GLY A 76 -8.47 -27.63 24.17
CA GLY A 76 -7.74 -28.53 23.29
C GLY A 76 -7.62 -29.94 23.89
N ARG A 77 -7.21 -30.04 25.17
CA ARG A 77 -7.15 -31.33 25.89
C ARG A 77 -8.52 -32.01 26.04
N GLN A 78 -9.59 -31.24 26.27
CA GLN A 78 -10.95 -31.79 26.33
C GLN A 78 -11.41 -32.33 24.97
N CYS A 79 -11.03 -31.66 23.88
CA CYS A 79 -11.27 -32.13 22.52
C CYS A 79 -10.48 -33.42 22.23
N VAL A 80 -9.22 -33.50 22.64
CA VAL A 80 -8.42 -34.74 22.56
C VAL A 80 -9.10 -35.89 23.32
N SER A 81 -9.52 -35.66 24.57
CA SER A 81 -10.26 -36.67 25.35
C SER A 81 -11.55 -37.12 24.65
N LEU A 82 -12.33 -36.19 24.09
CA LEU A 82 -13.56 -36.52 23.36
C LEU A 82 -13.25 -37.31 22.07
N SER A 83 -12.14 -37.00 21.40
CA SER A 83 -11.69 -37.74 20.22
C SER A 83 -11.32 -39.18 20.57
N GLU A 84 -10.66 -39.42 21.71
CA GLU A 84 -10.30 -40.75 22.20
C GLU A 84 -11.54 -41.57 22.57
N GLU A 85 -12.51 -40.95 23.24
CA GLU A 85 -13.84 -41.54 23.52
C GLU A 85 -14.52 -41.99 22.20
N LEU A 86 -14.54 -41.11 21.19
CA LEU A 86 -15.14 -41.40 19.88
C LEU A 86 -14.37 -42.47 19.09
N GLN A 87 -13.04 -42.44 19.12
CA GLN A 87 -12.20 -43.45 18.48
C GLN A 87 -12.45 -44.83 19.09
N GLN A 88 -12.58 -44.94 20.41
CA GLN A 88 -12.93 -46.20 21.07
C GLN A 88 -14.30 -46.71 20.59
N ILE A 89 -15.31 -45.83 20.52
CA ILE A 89 -16.64 -46.18 20.01
C ILE A 89 -16.55 -46.65 18.55
N LEU A 90 -15.90 -45.89 17.67
CA LEU A 90 -15.76 -46.22 16.25
C LEU A 90 -14.94 -47.50 16.00
N GLN A 91 -13.91 -47.77 16.79
CA GLN A 91 -13.13 -49.00 16.71
C GLN A 91 -13.95 -50.24 17.09
N THR A 92 -14.86 -50.13 18.07
CA THR A 92 -15.76 -51.26 18.41
C THR A 92 -16.75 -51.61 17.29
N LEU A 93 -17.01 -50.66 16.39
CA LEU A 93 -17.90 -50.85 15.24
C LEU A 93 -17.20 -51.48 14.02
N LYS A 94 -15.86 -51.45 13.98
CA LYS A 94 -15.04 -52.07 12.92
C LYS A 94 -15.08 -53.60 13.06
N ALA A 95 -16.13 -54.23 12.52
CA ALA A 95 -16.38 -55.67 12.68
C ALA A 95 -15.68 -56.52 11.59
N LYS A 96 -15.07 -57.66 12.02
CA LYS A 96 -14.60 -58.74 11.13
C LYS A 96 -15.72 -59.65 10.62
N ASP A 97 -16.88 -59.61 11.28
CA ASP A 97 -18.03 -60.48 11.00
C ASP A 97 -19.28 -59.64 10.75
N ALA A 98 -19.96 -59.90 9.62
CA ALA A 98 -21.21 -59.22 9.24
C ALA A 98 -22.32 -59.34 10.30
N SER A 99 -22.32 -60.42 11.11
CA SER A 99 -23.34 -60.65 12.16
C SER A 99 -23.17 -59.76 13.40
N ARG A 100 -21.93 -59.32 13.70
CA ARG A 100 -21.68 -58.30 14.74
C ARG A 100 -22.06 -56.91 14.26
N TRP A 101 -22.04 -56.71 12.94
CA TRP A 101 -22.43 -55.46 12.31
C TRP A 101 -23.94 -55.21 12.45
N GLU A 102 -24.80 -56.22 12.39
CA GLU A 102 -26.23 -56.01 12.67
C GLU A 102 -26.46 -55.58 14.13
N SER A 103 -25.70 -56.13 15.08
CA SER A 103 -25.77 -55.73 16.49
C SER A 103 -25.24 -54.30 16.71
N ALA A 104 -24.16 -53.94 16.03
CA ALA A 104 -23.59 -52.59 16.05
C ALA A 104 -24.47 -51.56 15.31
N ARG A 105 -25.13 -51.95 14.20
CA ARG A 105 -26.11 -51.15 13.46
C ARG A 105 -27.38 -50.93 14.29
N VAL A 106 -27.81 -51.92 15.06
CA VAL A 106 -28.89 -51.80 16.05
C VAL A 106 -28.47 -50.89 17.21
N LYS A 107 -27.22 -50.97 17.68
CA LYS A 107 -26.68 -50.11 18.73
C LYS A 107 -26.53 -48.65 18.27
N LEU A 108 -26.12 -48.40 17.03
CA LEU A 108 -26.11 -47.04 16.43
C LEU A 108 -27.53 -46.51 16.14
N LYS A 109 -28.45 -47.37 15.68
CA LYS A 109 -29.87 -47.02 15.56
C LYS A 109 -30.52 -46.74 16.92
N SER A 110 -30.10 -47.43 17.99
CA SER A 110 -30.53 -47.13 19.35
C SER A 110 -29.89 -45.84 19.87
N MET A 111 -28.66 -45.54 19.43
CA MET A 111 -27.97 -44.29 19.79
C MET A 111 -28.70 -43.04 19.31
N ARG A 112 -29.51 -43.11 18.24
CA ARG A 112 -30.38 -41.98 17.80
C ARG A 112 -31.47 -41.59 18.81
N LYS A 113 -31.71 -42.43 19.83
CA LYS A 113 -32.61 -42.17 20.95
C LYS A 113 -31.86 -42.14 22.29
N ASP A 114 -30.53 -42.24 22.28
CA ASP A 114 -29.72 -42.31 23.49
C ASP A 114 -29.33 -40.94 24.02
N LYS A 115 -29.27 -40.90 25.36
CA LYS A 115 -28.72 -39.81 26.15
C LYS A 115 -27.29 -39.45 25.74
N ASP A 116 -26.55 -40.37 25.12
CA ASP A 116 -25.14 -40.21 24.78
C ASP A 116 -24.90 -39.26 23.58
N ILE A 117 -25.67 -39.35 22.49
CA ILE A 117 -25.55 -38.40 21.36
C ILE A 117 -25.91 -36.99 21.82
N VAL A 118 -27.02 -36.86 22.55
CA VAL A 118 -27.45 -35.58 23.14
C VAL A 118 -26.39 -35.03 24.09
N THR A 119 -25.70 -35.90 24.83
CA THR A 119 -24.58 -35.50 25.72
C THR A 119 -23.37 -35.02 24.91
N ILE A 120 -23.01 -35.66 23.80
CA ILE A 120 -21.92 -35.22 22.92
C ILE A 120 -22.27 -33.89 22.25
N GLU A 121 -23.47 -33.74 21.69
CA GLU A 121 -23.92 -32.47 21.10
C GLU A 121 -23.92 -31.34 22.13
N LYS A 122 -24.36 -31.62 23.36
CA LYS A 122 -24.32 -30.67 24.47
C LYS A 122 -22.88 -30.28 24.82
N ARG A 123 -21.96 -31.25 24.94
CA ARG A 123 -20.53 -30.99 25.18
C ARG A 123 -19.90 -30.15 24.06
N LEU A 124 -20.21 -30.45 22.79
CA LEU A 124 -19.73 -29.68 21.65
C LEU A 124 -20.28 -28.25 21.64
N GLY A 125 -21.54 -28.06 22.02
CA GLY A 125 -22.15 -26.74 22.22
C GLY A 125 -21.45 -25.94 23.33
N GLU A 126 -21.13 -26.59 24.46
CA GLU A 126 -20.37 -25.99 25.56
C GLU A 126 -18.93 -25.63 25.14
N TYR A 127 -18.25 -26.50 24.37
CA TYR A 127 -16.91 -26.22 23.84
C TYR A 127 -16.93 -25.07 22.84
N LYS A 128 -17.94 -25.01 21.94
CA LYS A 128 -18.16 -23.88 21.01
C LYS A 128 -18.32 -22.58 21.78
N ALA A 129 -19.18 -22.56 22.81
CA ALA A 129 -19.42 -21.36 23.61
C ALA A 129 -18.17 -20.89 24.36
N GLU A 130 -17.42 -21.80 25.00
CA GLU A 130 -16.20 -21.43 25.71
C GLU A 130 -15.13 -20.92 24.73
N LEU A 131 -14.93 -21.60 23.60
CA LEU A 131 -13.97 -21.21 22.56
C LEU A 131 -14.23 -19.80 22.03
N LEU A 132 -15.48 -19.51 21.68
CA LEU A 132 -15.89 -18.20 21.18
C LEU A 132 -15.66 -17.10 22.22
N LEU A 133 -15.99 -17.37 23.49
CA LEU A 133 -15.70 -16.46 24.59
C LEU A 133 -14.20 -16.19 24.72
N ARG A 134 -13.36 -17.24 24.69
CA ARG A 134 -11.89 -17.07 24.81
C ARG A 134 -11.30 -16.34 23.62
N LEU A 135 -11.72 -16.66 22.40
CA LEU A 135 -11.31 -15.97 21.18
C LEU A 135 -11.70 -14.49 21.21
N SER A 136 -12.92 -14.16 21.62
CA SER A 136 -13.38 -12.78 21.78
C SER A 136 -12.47 -12.00 22.74
N PHE A 137 -12.13 -12.60 23.89
CA PHE A 137 -11.22 -11.96 24.84
C PHE A 137 -9.78 -11.85 24.31
N MET A 138 -9.24 -12.87 23.66
CA MET A 138 -7.88 -12.81 23.11
C MET A 138 -7.76 -11.80 21.97
N MET A 139 -8.76 -11.72 21.11
CA MET A 139 -8.85 -10.70 20.07
C MET A 139 -9.11 -9.32 20.65
N GLY A 140 -9.70 -9.21 21.84
CA GLY A 140 -9.87 -7.95 22.58
C GLY A 140 -8.69 -7.56 23.47
N GLN A 141 -7.76 -8.48 23.78
CA GLN A 141 -6.63 -8.24 24.67
C GLN A 141 -5.38 -7.73 23.93
N ASN A 142 -4.63 -6.88 24.64
CA ASN A 142 -3.50 -6.14 24.09
C ASN A 142 -2.39 -7.05 23.50
N ALA A 143 -2.12 -8.25 24.02
CA ALA A 143 -0.94 -9.00 23.57
C ALA A 143 -1.00 -9.48 22.10
N VAL A 144 -2.16 -10.03 21.68
CA VAL A 144 -2.37 -10.43 20.27
C VAL A 144 -2.49 -9.19 19.40
N GLN A 145 -3.31 -8.21 19.83
CA GLN A 145 -3.50 -6.95 19.11
C GLN A 145 -2.17 -6.22 18.92
N THR A 146 -1.37 -5.99 19.95
CA THR A 146 -0.05 -5.31 19.86
C THR A 146 0.91 -6.02 18.92
N ARG A 147 0.91 -7.36 18.85
CA ARG A 147 1.76 -8.07 17.88
C ARG A 147 1.24 -7.92 16.46
N LEU A 148 -0.07 -8.10 16.25
CA LEU A 148 -0.68 -7.85 14.95
C LEU A 148 -0.52 -6.39 14.52
N ASP A 149 -0.59 -5.45 15.46
CA ASP A 149 -0.35 -4.02 15.26
C ASP A 149 1.09 -3.74 14.90
N LYS A 150 2.06 -4.44 15.51
CA LYS A 150 3.47 -4.32 15.12
C LYS A 150 3.71 -4.88 13.71
N LEU A 151 3.18 -6.06 13.39
CA LEU A 151 3.30 -6.65 12.06
C LEU A 151 2.62 -5.79 11.00
N GLN A 152 1.44 -5.28 11.34
CA GLN A 152 0.66 -4.39 10.47
C GLN A 152 1.33 -3.03 10.35
N SER A 153 1.90 -2.44 11.39
CA SER A 153 2.56 -1.12 11.31
C SER A 153 3.83 -1.20 10.47
N GLU A 154 4.62 -2.26 10.62
CA GLU A 154 5.77 -2.54 9.75
C GLU A 154 5.32 -2.76 8.29
N GLY A 155 4.26 -3.56 8.08
CA GLY A 155 3.73 -3.85 6.75
C GLY A 155 3.03 -2.67 6.07
N LEU A 156 2.38 -1.78 6.84
CA LEU A 156 1.76 -0.53 6.39
C LEU A 156 2.83 0.49 6.01
N ARG A 157 3.92 0.59 6.79
CA ARG A 157 5.08 1.42 6.45
C ARG A 157 5.67 1.04 5.10
N LEU A 158 5.59 -0.24 4.74
CA LEU A 158 6.03 -0.79 3.45
C LEU A 158 4.89 -0.89 2.42
N SER A 159 3.67 -0.49 2.80
CA SER A 159 2.44 -0.56 1.99
C SER A 159 2.24 -1.90 1.29
N SER A 160 2.50 -3.01 1.99
CA SER A 160 2.35 -4.35 1.45
C SER A 160 0.88 -4.79 1.37
N GLU A 161 0.53 -5.51 0.31
CA GLU A 161 -0.82 -6.09 0.13
C GLU A 161 -1.19 -7.03 1.28
N SER A 162 -0.23 -7.80 1.79
CA SER A 162 -0.41 -8.68 2.94
C SER A 162 -0.84 -7.92 4.20
N ALA A 163 -0.36 -6.68 4.41
CA ALA A 163 -0.81 -5.86 5.54
C ALA A 163 -2.28 -5.42 5.38
N SER A 164 -2.71 -5.08 4.17
CA SER A 164 -4.12 -4.78 3.87
C SER A 164 -5.01 -6.02 4.02
N GLN A 165 -4.54 -7.19 3.60
CA GLN A 165 -5.25 -8.47 3.80
C GLN A 165 -5.39 -8.78 5.29
N LEU A 166 -4.34 -8.54 6.09
CA LEU A 166 -4.39 -8.71 7.54
C LEU A 166 -5.43 -7.79 8.18
N ASP A 167 -5.51 -6.53 7.76
CA ASP A 167 -6.52 -5.59 8.24
C ASP A 167 -7.95 -6.07 7.91
N GLY A 168 -8.16 -6.55 6.67
CA GLY A 168 -9.44 -7.13 6.24
C GLY A 168 -9.84 -8.36 7.07
N ILE A 169 -8.91 -9.30 7.29
CA ILE A 169 -9.15 -10.49 8.13
C ILE A 169 -9.46 -10.08 9.58
N ARG A 170 -8.73 -9.10 10.14
CA ARG A 170 -8.97 -8.59 11.50
C ARG A 170 -10.35 -7.94 11.63
N ALA A 171 -10.77 -7.16 10.64
CA ALA A 171 -12.09 -6.52 10.61
C ALA A 171 -13.21 -7.57 10.54
N GLU A 172 -13.07 -8.56 9.67
CA GLU A 172 -14.06 -9.63 9.51
C GLU A 172 -14.14 -10.53 10.76
N LEU A 173 -13.01 -10.87 11.37
CA LEU A 173 -12.97 -11.61 12.63
C LEU A 173 -13.68 -10.85 13.75
N ARG A 174 -13.47 -9.53 13.87
CA ARG A 174 -14.18 -8.70 14.86
C ARG A 174 -15.69 -8.70 14.60
N ARG A 175 -16.11 -8.60 13.33
CA ARG A 175 -17.53 -8.63 12.93
C ARG A 175 -18.21 -9.92 13.36
N ILE A 176 -17.63 -11.07 12.99
CA ILE A 176 -18.17 -12.40 13.33
C ILE A 176 -18.19 -12.62 14.85
N LEU A 177 -17.13 -12.23 15.56
CA LEU A 177 -17.09 -12.36 17.01
C LEU A 177 -18.16 -11.51 17.72
N GLU A 178 -18.49 -10.33 17.19
CA GLU A 178 -19.55 -9.48 17.73
C GLU A 178 -20.95 -10.04 17.42
N GLU A 179 -21.16 -10.54 16.19
CA GLU A 179 -22.40 -11.23 15.79
C GLU A 179 -22.67 -12.44 16.70
N LEU A 180 -21.65 -13.28 16.94
CA LEU A 180 -21.76 -14.45 17.82
C LEU A 180 -22.01 -14.07 19.29
N ARG A 181 -21.44 -12.95 19.75
CA ARG A 181 -21.70 -12.41 21.10
C ARG A 181 -23.14 -11.95 21.25
N SER A 182 -23.67 -11.24 20.24
CA SER A 182 -25.06 -10.79 20.23
C SER A 182 -26.06 -11.94 20.19
N ALA A 183 -25.78 -12.99 19.41
CA ALA A 183 -26.61 -14.20 19.32
C ALA A 183 -26.62 -15.03 20.61
N SER A 184 -25.50 -15.07 21.33
CA SER A 184 -25.41 -15.78 22.62
C SER A 184 -26.18 -15.06 23.73
N SER A 185 -26.38 -13.76 23.61
CA SER A 185 -27.06 -12.92 24.60
C SER A 185 -28.59 -13.09 24.55
N SER A 186 -29.16 -13.35 23.36
CA SER A 186 -30.60 -13.50 23.15
C SER A 186 -31.15 -14.87 23.58
N ALA A 187 -30.30 -15.90 23.71
CA ALA A 187 -30.71 -17.25 24.08
C ALA A 187 -30.95 -17.47 25.60
N THR A 188 -30.58 -16.51 26.46
CA THR A 188 -30.59 -16.70 27.94
C THR A 188 -31.73 -15.98 28.67
N ALA A 189 -32.68 -15.38 27.94
CA ALA A 189 -33.79 -14.62 28.54
C ALA A 189 -35.11 -15.43 28.55
N VAL A 190 -35.23 -16.44 29.44
CA VAL A 190 -36.52 -17.07 29.78
C VAL A 190 -36.63 -17.24 31.30
N HIS A 191 -37.75 -16.74 31.84
CA HIS A 191 -38.13 -16.45 33.22
C HIS A 191 -37.87 -17.51 34.32
N PRO A 192 -37.63 -17.10 35.59
CA PRO A 192 -37.68 -17.98 36.75
C PRO A 192 -39.14 -18.14 37.24
N VAL A 193 -39.61 -19.37 37.43
CA VAL A 193 -40.91 -19.66 38.09
C VAL A 193 -40.67 -20.52 39.34
N GLN A 194 -41.22 -20.01 40.45
CA GLN A 194 -41.15 -20.54 41.81
C GLN A 194 -41.89 -21.89 41.99
N GLN A 195 -41.33 -22.70 42.89
CA GLN A 195 -41.84 -24.00 43.35
C GLN A 195 -43.05 -23.87 44.29
N SER A 196 -44.00 -24.80 44.20
CA SER A 196 -44.82 -25.30 45.33
C SER A 196 -45.44 -26.67 44.97
N PRO A 197 -45.36 -27.72 45.83
CA PRO A 197 -45.79 -29.09 45.49
C PRO A 197 -47.00 -29.61 46.32
N SER A 198 -47.92 -30.37 45.70
CA SER A 198 -48.64 -31.53 46.30
C SER A 198 -49.55 -32.19 45.23
N ALA A 199 -49.28 -33.42 44.77
CA ALA A 199 -49.81 -34.70 45.27
C ALA A 199 -51.26 -35.04 44.82
N GLY A 200 -51.40 -36.04 43.94
CA GLY A 200 -52.70 -36.64 43.55
C GLY A 200 -52.60 -37.51 42.28
N THR A 201 -52.77 -38.81 42.44
CA THR A 201 -52.58 -39.96 41.51
C THR A 201 -53.75 -40.18 40.51
N PRO A 202 -53.70 -41.18 39.58
CA PRO A 202 -53.96 -40.99 38.14
C PRO A 202 -55.24 -41.66 37.62
N THR A 203 -55.72 -41.26 36.44
CA THR A 203 -56.62 -42.09 35.63
C THR A 203 -56.51 -41.79 34.14
N GLU A 204 -56.40 -42.87 33.37
CA GLU A 204 -56.35 -42.98 31.91
C GLU A 204 -57.63 -42.45 31.25
N THR A 205 -57.50 -41.78 30.10
CA THR A 205 -58.16 -42.18 28.83
C THR A 205 -57.90 -41.16 27.71
N ASP A 206 -57.23 -41.67 26.69
CA ASP A 206 -57.52 -41.57 25.26
C ASP A 206 -57.73 -40.23 24.52
N THR A 207 -56.94 -40.17 23.43
CA THR A 207 -57.22 -39.59 22.11
C THR A 207 -57.21 -38.07 21.92
N GLY A 208 -56.23 -37.63 21.13
CA GLY A 208 -56.48 -36.64 20.08
C GLY A 208 -55.62 -35.38 20.12
N THR A 209 -54.75 -35.28 19.12
CA THR A 209 -54.28 -34.02 18.51
C THR A 209 -53.12 -33.29 19.21
N GLU A 210 -51.87 -33.69 18.92
CA GLU A 210 -50.71 -32.82 19.12
C GLU A 210 -50.19 -32.29 17.78
N GLN A 211 -50.31 -30.97 17.64
CA GLN A 211 -49.74 -30.13 16.61
C GLN A 211 -48.20 -30.16 16.64
N PRO A 212 -47.52 -30.03 15.48
CA PRO A 212 -46.07 -30.03 15.45
C PRO A 212 -45.51 -28.72 16.04
N ILE A 213 -44.77 -28.86 17.15
CA ILE A 213 -43.97 -27.78 17.75
C ILE A 213 -42.99 -27.24 16.71
N ALA A 214 -43.02 -25.92 16.57
CA ALA A 214 -42.37 -25.13 15.55
C ALA A 214 -40.84 -25.33 15.48
N LYS A 215 -40.35 -25.33 14.24
CA LYS A 215 -38.94 -25.30 13.82
C LYS A 215 -38.18 -24.14 14.47
N ALA A 216 -37.39 -24.43 15.49
CA ALA A 216 -36.28 -23.59 15.95
C ALA A 216 -34.99 -24.38 15.70
N GLY A 217 -34.11 -23.94 14.79
CA GLY A 217 -32.80 -24.61 14.61
C GLY A 217 -32.08 -24.48 13.27
N ALA A 218 -32.52 -23.65 12.32
CA ALA A 218 -31.94 -23.63 10.97
C ALA A 218 -30.83 -22.58 10.72
N THR A 219 -30.46 -21.73 11.69
CA THR A 219 -29.58 -20.57 11.45
C THR A 219 -28.16 -20.67 12.05
N ASP A 220 -27.80 -21.77 12.72
CA ASP A 220 -26.61 -21.81 13.60
C ASP A 220 -25.39 -22.58 13.02
N THR A 221 -25.39 -22.87 11.72
CA THR A 221 -24.43 -23.80 11.08
C THR A 221 -23.34 -23.19 10.21
N ASP A 222 -23.51 -21.98 9.69
CA ASP A 222 -22.59 -21.46 8.66
C ASP A 222 -21.44 -20.61 9.20
N GLU A 223 -21.53 -20.13 10.45
CA GLU A 223 -20.54 -19.19 11.01
C GLU A 223 -19.26 -19.85 11.52
N LEU A 224 -19.34 -21.10 12.01
CA LEU A 224 -18.18 -21.78 12.58
C LEU A 224 -17.11 -22.15 11.53
N PRO A 225 -17.47 -22.70 10.34
CA PRO A 225 -16.51 -22.92 9.27
C PRO A 225 -15.87 -21.63 8.74
N ARG A 226 -16.65 -20.55 8.65
CA ARG A 226 -16.13 -19.22 8.25
C ARG A 226 -15.09 -18.71 9.22
N LEU A 227 -15.37 -18.79 10.53
CA LEU A 227 -14.42 -18.41 11.58
C LEU A 227 -13.14 -19.27 11.53
N GLY A 228 -13.27 -20.57 11.31
CA GLY A 228 -12.12 -21.48 11.15
C GLY A 228 -11.21 -21.08 9.99
N ASN A 229 -11.81 -20.79 8.82
CA ASN A 229 -11.07 -20.34 7.64
C ASN A 229 -10.31 -19.03 7.90
N LEU A 230 -10.97 -18.04 8.51
CA LEU A 230 -10.33 -16.75 8.81
C LEU A 230 -9.17 -16.87 9.81
N LEU A 231 -9.27 -17.75 10.80
CA LEU A 231 -8.15 -17.98 11.73
C LEU A 231 -6.99 -18.73 11.05
N ASN A 232 -7.26 -19.64 10.12
CA ASN A 232 -6.22 -20.29 9.31
C ASN A 232 -5.52 -19.27 8.39
N ASP A 233 -6.29 -18.39 7.75
CA ASP A 233 -5.75 -17.31 6.93
C ASP A 233 -4.88 -16.37 7.78
N LEU A 234 -5.37 -15.96 8.97
CA LEU A 234 -4.62 -15.16 9.93
C LEU A 234 -3.31 -15.85 10.35
N GLN A 235 -3.34 -17.15 10.63
CA GLN A 235 -2.16 -17.93 11.00
C GLN A 235 -1.13 -17.95 9.86
N SER A 236 -1.60 -18.25 8.64
CA SER A 236 -0.72 -18.34 7.47
C SER A 236 -0.03 -16.99 7.21
N LEU A 237 -0.80 -15.91 7.26
CA LEU A 237 -0.33 -14.56 7.00
C LEU A 237 0.59 -14.06 8.12
N ALA A 238 0.25 -14.30 9.39
CA ALA A 238 1.11 -13.94 10.52
C ALA A 238 2.44 -14.73 10.54
N GLY A 239 2.48 -15.90 9.89
CA GLY A 239 3.70 -16.69 9.71
C GLY A 239 4.60 -16.18 8.56
N THR A 240 4.01 -15.69 7.47
CA THR A 240 4.77 -15.21 6.30
C THR A 240 5.14 -13.72 6.39
N LEU A 241 4.25 -12.89 6.93
CA LEU A 241 4.43 -11.42 7.04
C LEU A 241 5.79 -10.98 7.61
N PRO A 242 6.33 -11.57 8.69
CA PRO A 242 7.64 -11.18 9.21
C PRO A 242 8.76 -11.37 8.17
N LYS A 243 8.68 -12.44 7.37
CA LYS A 243 9.66 -12.72 6.31
C LYS A 243 9.48 -11.77 5.13
N GLU A 244 8.23 -11.51 4.75
CA GLU A 244 7.89 -10.55 3.70
C GLU A 244 8.40 -9.15 4.06
N ASN A 245 8.06 -8.65 5.25
CA ASN A 245 8.50 -7.36 5.75
C ASN A 245 10.03 -7.26 5.82
N PHE A 246 10.73 -8.32 6.23
CA PHE A 246 12.19 -8.35 6.29
C PHE A 246 12.83 -8.20 4.89
N ILE A 247 12.30 -8.87 3.88
CA ILE A 247 12.85 -8.77 2.51
C ILE A 247 12.49 -7.41 1.91
N LEU A 248 11.25 -6.95 2.08
CA LEU A 248 10.81 -5.63 1.64
C LEU A 248 11.61 -4.51 2.31
N SER A 249 11.94 -4.62 3.60
CA SER A 249 12.74 -3.61 4.31
C SER A 249 14.19 -3.52 3.84
N ARG A 250 14.74 -4.60 3.28
CA ARG A 250 16.08 -4.63 2.67
C ARG A 250 16.10 -4.07 1.24
N LEU A 251 14.95 -4.00 0.58
CA LEU A 251 14.78 -3.35 -0.72
C LEU A 251 14.44 -1.85 -0.56
N TYR A 252 13.72 -1.50 0.49
CA TYR A 252 13.29 -0.12 0.78
C TYR A 252 14.48 0.81 1.08
N PHE A 253 14.38 2.07 0.62
CA PHE A 253 15.27 3.17 0.97
C PHE A 253 14.47 4.46 1.12
N ASP A 254 14.93 5.38 1.97
CA ASP A 254 14.12 6.51 2.45
C ASP A 254 13.69 7.50 1.35
N SER A 255 14.43 7.59 0.25
CA SER A 255 14.12 8.46 -0.88
C SER A 255 13.29 7.81 -1.99
N MET A 256 12.88 6.54 -1.83
CA MET A 256 12.26 5.73 -2.89
C MET A 256 11.05 6.38 -3.56
N HIS A 257 10.19 7.04 -2.77
CA HIS A 257 8.97 7.69 -3.27
C HIS A 257 9.10 9.22 -3.36
N GLN A 258 10.18 9.82 -2.83
CA GLN A 258 10.32 11.28 -2.74
C GLN A 258 10.20 11.97 -4.08
N ARG A 259 10.79 11.40 -5.14
CA ARG A 259 10.71 11.99 -6.47
C ARG A 259 9.28 11.96 -7.00
N GLU A 260 8.60 10.81 -6.94
CA GLU A 260 7.20 10.68 -7.37
C GLU A 260 6.28 11.64 -6.59
N ASP A 261 6.45 11.73 -5.27
CA ASP A 261 5.67 12.62 -4.40
C ASP A 261 5.90 14.11 -4.70
N SER A 262 7.12 14.48 -5.09
CA SER A 262 7.48 15.85 -5.46
C SER A 262 6.94 16.30 -6.83
N VAL A 263 6.62 15.34 -7.72
CA VAL A 263 6.04 15.66 -9.02
C VAL A 263 4.61 16.16 -8.81
N SER A 264 4.34 17.39 -9.22
CA SER A 264 2.99 17.97 -9.15
C SER A 264 2.00 17.15 -9.96
N ASP A 265 0.77 17.03 -9.44
CA ASP A 265 -0.33 16.42 -10.18
C ASP A 265 -0.65 17.20 -11.46
N PRO A 266 -1.19 16.53 -12.49
CA PRO A 266 -1.59 17.20 -13.72
C PRO A 266 -2.69 18.24 -13.45
N GLU A 267 -2.57 19.39 -14.11
CA GLU A 267 -3.59 20.44 -14.06
C GLU A 267 -4.94 19.90 -14.56
N TYR A 268 -6.05 20.37 -13.98
CA TYR A 268 -7.37 19.79 -14.24
C TYR A 268 -7.69 19.67 -15.74
N GLY A 269 -7.89 18.42 -16.18
CA GLY A 269 -8.29 18.09 -17.54
C GLY A 269 -7.18 18.06 -18.58
N THR A 270 -5.91 18.17 -18.17
CA THR A 270 -4.73 17.88 -19.02
C THR A 270 -4.48 16.37 -19.13
N PHE A 271 -3.70 15.95 -20.13
CA PHE A 271 -3.32 14.57 -20.47
C PHE A 271 -4.44 13.57 -20.75
N ARG A 272 -5.72 13.91 -20.56
CA ARG A 272 -6.85 12.98 -20.84
C ARG A 272 -6.84 12.42 -22.25
N TRP A 273 -6.31 13.16 -23.22
CA TRP A 273 -6.17 12.70 -24.59
C TRP A 273 -5.42 11.36 -24.65
N ILE A 274 -4.40 11.10 -23.82
CA ILE A 274 -3.64 9.85 -23.93
C ILE A 274 -4.49 8.61 -23.62
N VAL A 275 -5.52 8.78 -22.79
CA VAL A 275 -6.41 7.69 -22.36
C VAL A 275 -7.71 7.65 -23.15
N ASP A 276 -8.11 8.78 -23.73
CA ASP A 276 -9.31 8.89 -24.56
C ASP A 276 -9.04 8.57 -26.05
N ILE A 277 -7.79 8.29 -26.45
CA ILE A 277 -7.42 7.82 -27.81
C ILE A 277 -7.87 6.35 -27.99
N GLY A 278 -9.19 6.15 -28.06
CA GLY A 278 -9.85 4.95 -28.58
C GLY A 278 -10.31 5.09 -30.04
N SER A 279 -9.99 6.21 -30.70
CA SER A 279 -10.33 6.45 -32.10
C SER A 279 -9.38 7.48 -32.72
N GLU A 280 -8.56 7.03 -33.69
CA GLU A 280 -7.84 7.84 -34.69
C GLU A 280 -6.80 8.88 -34.18
N VAL A 281 -5.63 8.41 -33.75
CA VAL A 281 -4.39 9.17 -33.97
C VAL A 281 -3.41 8.29 -34.72
N THR A 282 -3.37 8.49 -36.04
CA THR A 282 -2.30 7.99 -36.90
C THR A 282 -1.00 8.69 -36.50
N THR A 283 -0.02 7.92 -36.04
CA THR A 283 1.39 8.30 -35.97
C THR A 283 1.90 8.55 -37.39
N GLY A 284 1.64 9.74 -37.92
CA GLY A 284 1.99 10.14 -39.28
C GLY A 284 2.68 11.49 -39.29
N GLY A 285 4.00 11.51 -39.38
CA GLY A 285 4.77 12.73 -39.58
C GLY A 285 6.23 12.60 -39.19
N GLY A 286 7.04 11.98 -40.04
CA GLY A 286 8.50 12.08 -39.95
C GLY A 286 8.92 13.53 -40.15
N VAL A 287 9.44 14.16 -39.10
CA VAL A 287 10.03 15.49 -39.16
C VAL A 287 11.47 15.39 -38.67
N SER A 288 12.36 15.96 -39.49
CA SER A 288 13.81 15.99 -39.36
C SER A 288 14.25 16.36 -37.93
N LEU A 289 15.17 15.56 -37.38
CA LEU A 289 15.92 15.86 -36.16
C LEU A 289 16.84 17.05 -36.42
N THR A 290 16.32 18.28 -36.34
CA THR A 290 17.15 19.45 -36.01
C THR A 290 17.47 19.38 -34.53
N GLU A 291 18.72 19.66 -34.17
CA GLU A 291 19.28 19.47 -32.83
C GLU A 291 18.30 19.90 -31.72
N PRO A 292 18.00 19.00 -30.75
CA PRO A 292 17.12 19.34 -29.66
C PRO A 292 17.84 20.38 -28.81
N SER A 293 17.41 21.63 -28.91
CA SER A 293 17.73 22.62 -27.91
C SER A 293 17.20 22.12 -26.56
N ASP A 294 17.94 22.40 -25.48
CA ASP A 294 17.79 21.83 -24.14
C ASP A 294 16.40 22.02 -23.45
N TRP A 295 15.38 22.50 -24.15
CA TRP A 295 14.05 22.84 -23.61
C TRP A 295 13.06 21.68 -23.52
N SER A 296 13.39 20.48 -24.00
CA SER A 296 12.51 19.31 -23.89
C SER A 296 12.23 18.88 -22.42
N THR A 297 12.95 19.45 -21.46
CA THR A 297 12.93 19.14 -20.02
C THR A 297 11.60 19.44 -19.33
N LEU A 298 10.84 20.41 -19.83
CA LEU A 298 9.71 21.02 -19.11
C LEU A 298 8.37 20.86 -19.83
N SER A 299 8.28 19.85 -20.71
CA SER A 299 7.06 19.47 -21.40
C SER A 299 6.07 18.68 -20.50
N GLY A 300 6.37 18.49 -19.21
CA GLY A 300 5.50 17.73 -18.29
C GLY A 300 5.64 16.21 -18.37
N LYS A 301 6.79 15.67 -18.80
CA LYS A 301 7.04 14.21 -18.90
C LYS A 301 6.83 13.47 -17.57
N SER A 302 7.44 13.96 -16.49
CA SER A 302 7.28 13.37 -15.16
C SER A 302 5.84 13.42 -14.67
N THR A 303 5.15 14.55 -14.89
CA THR A 303 3.73 14.70 -14.57
C THR A 303 2.87 13.72 -15.37
N LEU A 304 3.16 13.53 -16.66
CA LEU A 304 2.49 12.52 -17.48
C LEU A 304 2.78 11.10 -16.98
N MET A 305 4.02 10.78 -16.62
CA MET A 305 4.38 9.46 -16.11
C MET A 305 3.66 9.15 -14.80
N LYS A 306 3.62 10.13 -13.87
CA LYS A 306 2.84 10.04 -12.63
C LYS A 306 1.35 9.84 -12.92
N TYR A 307 0.79 10.62 -13.85
CA TYR A 307 -0.60 10.46 -14.28
C TYR A 307 -0.88 9.06 -14.82
N LEU A 308 -0.05 8.55 -15.75
CA LEU A 308 -0.22 7.22 -16.33
C LEU A 308 -0.12 6.10 -15.30
N ALA A 309 0.79 6.22 -14.34
CA ALA A 309 0.99 5.22 -13.28
C ALA A 309 -0.19 5.16 -12.29
N GLN A 310 -0.93 6.27 -12.13
CA GLN A 310 -2.00 6.41 -11.13
C GLN A 310 -3.42 6.38 -11.72
N GLU A 311 -3.57 6.64 -13.03
CA GLU A 311 -4.88 6.78 -13.66
C GLU A 311 -5.63 5.43 -13.76
N GLU A 312 -6.84 5.40 -13.21
CA GLU A 312 -7.66 4.18 -13.16
C GLU A 312 -7.98 3.63 -14.55
N LYS A 313 -8.24 4.49 -15.55
CA LYS A 313 -8.46 4.04 -16.93
C LYS A 313 -7.24 3.30 -17.51
N VAL A 314 -6.02 3.79 -17.26
CA VAL A 314 -4.78 3.11 -17.70
C VAL A 314 -4.65 1.75 -16.99
N LYS A 315 -4.96 1.71 -15.70
CA LYS A 315 -5.01 0.46 -14.94
C LYS A 315 -6.05 -0.52 -15.51
N GLN A 316 -7.23 -0.07 -15.92
CA GLN A 316 -8.23 -0.91 -16.58
C GLN A 316 -7.74 -1.46 -17.92
N GLU A 317 -7.09 -0.65 -18.75
CA GLU A 317 -6.46 -1.12 -20.00
C GLU A 317 -5.34 -2.14 -19.74
N LEU A 318 -4.53 -1.92 -18.71
CA LEU A 318 -3.51 -2.89 -18.29
C LEU A 318 -4.10 -4.18 -17.73
N LEU A 319 -5.23 -4.11 -17.01
CA LEU A 319 -5.98 -5.28 -16.54
C LEU A 319 -6.60 -6.06 -17.71
N MET A 320 -7.17 -5.36 -18.70
CA MET A 320 -7.66 -5.98 -19.93
C MET A 320 -6.54 -6.66 -20.71
N TRP A 321 -5.39 -6.00 -20.85
CA TRP A 321 -4.19 -6.63 -21.38
C TRP A 321 -3.86 -7.87 -20.56
N ALA A 322 -3.74 -7.77 -19.23
CA ALA A 322 -3.36 -8.87 -18.37
C ALA A 322 -4.31 -10.10 -18.46
N GLY A 323 -5.59 -9.88 -18.76
CA GLY A 323 -6.57 -10.93 -18.97
C GLY A 323 -6.83 -11.71 -17.68
N LYS A 324 -6.60 -13.03 -17.71
CA LYS A 324 -6.72 -13.89 -16.52
C LYS A 324 -5.47 -13.90 -15.63
N LYS A 325 -4.37 -13.27 -16.10
CA LYS A 325 -3.12 -13.19 -15.33
C LYS A 325 -3.19 -12.05 -14.33
N ARG A 326 -2.47 -12.20 -13.22
CA ARG A 326 -2.35 -11.16 -12.20
C ARG A 326 -1.40 -10.06 -12.69
N LEU A 327 -1.90 -8.82 -12.74
CA LEU A 327 -1.10 -7.64 -13.05
C LEU A 327 -0.31 -7.21 -11.80
N CYS A 328 1.00 -7.05 -11.93
CA CYS A 328 1.85 -6.42 -10.90
C CYS A 328 2.52 -5.17 -11.51
N LEU A 329 2.50 -4.07 -10.77
CA LEU A 329 3.03 -2.77 -11.21
C LEU A 329 4.33 -2.44 -10.45
N GLY A 330 5.25 -1.77 -11.14
CA GLY A 330 6.50 -1.27 -10.57
C GLY A 330 6.82 0.12 -11.07
N ASN A 331 7.10 1.05 -10.16
CA ASN A 331 7.38 2.44 -10.50
C ASN A 331 8.80 2.83 -10.06
N PHE A 332 9.48 3.63 -10.88
CA PHE A 332 10.71 4.30 -10.48
C PHE A 332 10.86 5.64 -11.20
N PHE A 333 11.25 6.66 -10.46
CA PHE A 333 11.47 8.00 -11.01
C PHE A 333 12.91 8.40 -10.73
N PHE A 334 13.72 8.50 -11.78
CA PHE A 334 15.07 9.03 -11.65
C PHE A 334 15.01 10.51 -11.23
N CYS A 335 16.01 10.94 -10.46
CA CYS A 335 16.13 12.31 -10.01
C CYS A 335 17.61 12.72 -9.93
N ASN A 336 18.08 13.56 -10.85
CA ASN A 336 19.50 13.96 -10.88
C ASN A 336 19.93 14.81 -9.66
N SER A 337 18.97 15.52 -9.04
CA SER A 337 19.17 16.23 -7.76
C SER A 337 18.85 15.37 -6.54
N GLY A 338 18.54 14.10 -6.75
CA GLY A 338 18.20 13.13 -5.73
C GLY A 338 19.42 12.56 -5.02
N ASP A 339 19.18 11.57 -4.16
CA ASP A 339 20.29 10.83 -3.57
C ASP A 339 20.99 9.91 -4.59
N SER A 340 22.08 9.28 -4.16
CA SER A 340 22.83 8.37 -5.03
C SER A 340 22.01 7.16 -5.53
N LEU A 341 20.95 6.76 -4.82
CA LEU A 341 20.11 5.64 -5.25
C LEU A 341 19.14 6.08 -6.35
N GLN A 342 18.54 7.27 -6.24
CA GLN A 342 17.63 7.86 -7.24
C GLN A 342 18.28 8.14 -8.60
N THR A 343 19.62 8.07 -8.70
CA THR A 343 20.36 8.23 -9.96
C THR A 343 21.04 6.93 -10.42
N SER A 344 20.85 5.81 -9.71
CA SER A 344 21.62 4.59 -9.94
C SER A 344 20.78 3.43 -10.45
N LEU A 345 21.46 2.43 -11.02
CA LEU A 345 20.86 1.16 -11.38
C LEU A 345 20.37 0.41 -10.13
N GLU A 346 21.11 0.52 -9.02
CA GLU A 346 20.74 -0.11 -7.75
C GLU A 346 19.39 0.40 -7.24
N GLY A 347 19.16 1.72 -7.27
CA GLY A 347 17.87 2.31 -6.90
C GLY A 347 16.75 1.85 -7.82
N LEU A 348 16.96 1.85 -9.15
CA LEU A 348 15.98 1.34 -10.12
C LEU A 348 15.58 -0.10 -9.80
N LEU A 349 16.56 -1.01 -9.62
CA LEU A 349 16.26 -2.41 -9.37
C LEU A 349 15.57 -2.62 -8.01
N ARG A 350 16.01 -1.91 -6.97
CA ARG A 350 15.38 -1.96 -5.64
C ARG A 350 13.93 -1.51 -5.69
N SER A 351 13.65 -0.37 -6.32
CA SER A 351 12.29 0.18 -6.42
C SER A 351 11.37 -0.73 -7.23
N ILE A 352 11.79 -1.20 -8.39
CA ILE A 352 10.97 -2.11 -9.21
C ILE A 352 10.66 -3.41 -8.45
N LEU A 353 11.67 -4.01 -7.79
CA LEU A 353 11.46 -5.21 -6.98
C LEU A 353 10.56 -4.92 -5.78
N PHE A 354 10.78 -3.83 -5.07
CA PHE A 354 9.97 -3.43 -3.91
C PHE A 354 8.50 -3.22 -4.29
N GLU A 355 8.24 -2.40 -5.31
CA GLU A 355 6.89 -2.10 -5.80
C GLU A 355 6.17 -3.36 -6.31
N THR A 356 6.88 -4.23 -7.02
CA THR A 356 6.30 -5.47 -7.53
C THR A 356 5.98 -6.43 -6.39
N LEU A 357 6.91 -6.59 -5.44
CA LEU A 357 6.79 -7.56 -4.35
C LEU A 357 5.83 -7.11 -3.25
N ARG A 358 5.73 -5.81 -2.97
CA ARG A 358 4.72 -5.29 -2.03
C ARG A 358 3.30 -5.52 -2.56
N ASN A 359 3.10 -5.40 -3.88
CA ASN A 359 1.81 -5.62 -4.56
C ASN A 359 1.49 -7.08 -4.82
N CYS A 360 2.51 -7.95 -4.84
CA CYS A 360 2.40 -9.38 -5.10
C CYS A 360 3.33 -10.18 -4.16
N PRO A 361 3.07 -10.24 -2.83
CA PRO A 361 4.01 -10.81 -1.84
C PRO A 361 4.32 -12.30 -2.03
N ARG A 362 3.41 -13.04 -2.67
CA ARG A 362 3.59 -14.46 -3.02
C ARG A 362 4.82 -14.73 -3.89
N LEU A 363 5.29 -13.71 -4.63
CA LEU A 363 6.46 -13.82 -5.49
C LEU A 363 7.78 -13.86 -4.69
N ILE A 364 7.80 -13.30 -3.47
CA ILE A 364 9.00 -13.10 -2.65
C ILE A 364 9.75 -14.42 -2.44
N SER A 365 9.05 -15.49 -2.06
CA SER A 365 9.66 -16.81 -1.80
C SER A 365 10.40 -17.41 -3.00
N LYS A 366 9.95 -17.12 -4.23
CA LYS A 366 10.59 -17.60 -5.47
C LYS A 366 11.71 -16.69 -5.95
N ILE A 367 11.62 -15.39 -5.68
CA ILE A 367 12.63 -14.40 -6.08
C ILE A 367 13.81 -14.42 -5.12
N PHE A 368 13.57 -14.57 -3.82
CA PHE A 368 14.57 -14.60 -2.76
C PHE A 368 14.51 -15.89 -1.93
N PRO A 369 14.74 -17.07 -2.54
CA PRO A 369 14.59 -18.35 -1.84
C PRO A 369 15.56 -18.49 -0.66
N GLY A 370 16.81 -18.04 -0.80
CA GLY A 370 17.82 -18.11 0.27
C GLY A 370 17.46 -17.27 1.50
N ASP A 371 16.92 -16.07 1.29
CA ASP A 371 16.48 -15.17 2.37
C ASP A 371 15.12 -15.57 2.96
N TRP A 372 14.30 -16.32 2.21
CA TRP A 372 12.99 -16.80 2.66
C TRP A 372 13.09 -18.00 3.62
N ASP A 373 14.00 -18.93 3.35
CA ASP A 373 14.13 -20.17 4.12
C ASP A 373 15.00 -20.00 5.38
N THR A 374 15.92 -19.04 5.35
CA THR A 374 16.71 -18.73 6.54
C THR A 374 15.85 -18.02 7.58
N ASN A 375 16.06 -18.32 8.86
CA ASN A 375 15.66 -17.42 9.96
C ASN A 375 16.53 -16.13 9.93
N GLY A 376 16.78 -15.58 8.73
CA GLY A 376 17.72 -14.51 8.41
C GLY A 376 17.42 -13.21 9.15
N ILE A 377 16.18 -13.06 9.64
CA ILE A 377 15.75 -12.00 10.57
C ILE A 377 16.76 -11.82 11.72
N LEU A 378 17.36 -12.90 12.23
CA LEU A 378 18.30 -12.83 13.35
C LEU A 378 19.77 -12.63 12.96
N GLN A 379 20.17 -12.92 11.72
CA GLN A 379 21.60 -13.01 11.35
C GLN A 379 22.09 -11.86 10.47
N VAL A 380 21.27 -11.39 9.53
CA VAL A 380 21.74 -10.41 8.52
C VAL A 380 21.45 -8.98 8.95
N GLY A 381 20.51 -8.77 9.87
CA GLY A 381 19.98 -7.44 10.18
C GLY A 381 19.35 -6.80 8.94
N ASN A 382 19.12 -5.49 8.97
CA ASN A 382 18.51 -4.76 7.86
C ASN A 382 19.54 -4.31 6.81
N VAL A 383 20.50 -5.18 6.47
CA VAL A 383 21.56 -4.88 5.50
C VAL A 383 20.98 -4.93 4.08
N PRO A 384 21.11 -3.86 3.27
CA PRO A 384 20.54 -3.84 1.92
C PRO A 384 21.11 -4.92 0.99
N PHE A 385 20.32 -5.36 0.00
CA PHE A 385 20.79 -6.30 -1.03
C PHE A 385 21.88 -5.69 -1.91
N ARG A 386 22.90 -6.47 -2.25
CA ARG A 386 23.96 -6.07 -3.20
C ARG A 386 23.42 -6.04 -4.62
N LEU A 387 24.03 -5.23 -5.49
CA LEU A 387 23.62 -5.10 -6.90
C LEU A 387 23.51 -6.44 -7.63
N LYS A 388 24.45 -7.37 -7.40
CA LYS A 388 24.42 -8.71 -8.01
C LYS A 388 23.17 -9.50 -7.59
N GLU A 389 22.80 -9.45 -6.31
CA GLU A 389 21.61 -10.13 -5.79
C GLU A 389 20.33 -9.53 -6.39
N LEU A 390 20.29 -8.21 -6.57
CA LEU A 390 19.18 -7.51 -7.24
C LEU A 390 19.06 -7.89 -8.72
N GLN A 391 20.19 -8.02 -9.43
CA GLN A 391 20.20 -8.46 -10.83
C GLN A 391 19.70 -9.90 -10.98
N GLU A 392 20.14 -10.82 -10.11
CA GLU A 392 19.65 -12.19 -10.08
C GLU A 392 18.15 -12.25 -9.74
N ALA A 393 17.69 -11.42 -8.80
CA ALA A 393 16.27 -11.30 -8.45
C ALA A 393 15.43 -10.81 -9.64
N MET A 394 15.90 -9.80 -10.39
CA MET A 394 15.23 -9.33 -11.60
C MET A 394 15.20 -10.39 -12.70
N GLN A 395 16.28 -11.16 -12.89
CA GLN A 395 16.26 -12.27 -13.84
C GLN A 395 15.22 -13.34 -13.45
N ARG A 396 15.07 -13.64 -12.15
CA ARG A 396 14.01 -14.55 -11.67
C ARG A 396 12.61 -13.98 -11.90
N LEU A 397 12.43 -12.66 -11.70
CA LEU A 397 11.16 -11.94 -11.92
C LEU A 397 10.73 -12.00 -13.40
N LEU A 398 11.67 -11.76 -14.31
CA LEU A 398 11.42 -11.68 -15.75
C LEU A 398 11.36 -13.05 -16.44
N SER A 399 11.90 -14.09 -15.80
CA SER A 399 11.84 -15.46 -16.33
C SER A 399 10.39 -15.96 -16.42
N THR A 400 9.91 -16.16 -17.64
CA THR A 400 8.54 -16.61 -17.96
C THR A 400 8.16 -17.93 -17.30
N THR A 401 9.14 -18.79 -17.02
CA THR A 401 8.94 -20.08 -16.34
C THR A 401 8.59 -19.92 -14.86
N THR A 402 9.02 -18.83 -14.22
CA THR A 402 8.85 -18.62 -12.78
C THR A 402 7.41 -18.21 -12.45
N PHE A 403 6.79 -17.39 -13.31
CA PHE A 403 5.51 -16.72 -13.04
C PHE A 403 4.53 -16.73 -14.23
N PRO A 404 4.11 -17.92 -14.72
CA PRO A 404 3.27 -18.04 -15.93
C PRO A 404 1.89 -17.35 -15.83
N TYR A 405 1.41 -17.11 -14.61
CA TYR A 405 0.12 -16.49 -14.31
C TYR A 405 0.22 -15.00 -13.93
N HIS A 406 1.37 -14.35 -14.18
CA HIS A 406 1.58 -12.94 -13.86
C HIS A 406 1.99 -12.16 -15.10
N ARG A 407 1.69 -10.86 -15.07
CA ARG A 407 2.15 -9.87 -16.04
C ARG A 407 2.63 -8.63 -15.30
N PHE A 408 3.70 -8.04 -15.82
CA PHE A 408 4.40 -6.95 -15.18
C PHE A 408 4.30 -5.70 -16.04
N CYS A 409 4.02 -4.55 -15.43
CA CYS A 409 4.11 -3.26 -16.10
C CYS A 409 4.97 -2.32 -15.27
N PHE A 410 6.03 -1.79 -15.88
CA PHE A 410 6.97 -0.89 -15.22
C PHE A 410 6.90 0.52 -15.78
N PHE A 411 6.75 1.51 -14.90
CA PHE A 411 6.78 2.93 -15.23
C PHE A 411 8.12 3.51 -14.76
N ILE A 412 8.94 4.00 -15.70
CA ILE A 412 10.29 4.49 -15.43
C ILE A 412 10.45 5.91 -15.96
N ASP A 413 10.51 6.89 -15.09
CA ASP A 413 10.66 8.30 -15.47
C ASP A 413 12.12 8.75 -15.49
N GLY A 414 12.51 9.55 -16.49
CA GLY A 414 13.77 10.29 -16.49
C GLY A 414 15.02 9.45 -16.75
N LEU A 415 15.01 8.54 -17.74
CA LEU A 415 16.17 7.66 -18.02
C LEU A 415 17.50 8.40 -18.25
N ASP A 416 17.45 9.64 -18.74
CA ASP A 416 18.59 10.53 -18.95
C ASP A 416 19.17 11.13 -17.65
N GLU A 417 18.45 11.00 -16.53
CA GLU A 417 18.93 11.38 -15.20
C GLU A 417 19.68 10.23 -14.50
N TYR A 418 19.91 9.11 -15.22
CA TYR A 418 20.79 8.04 -14.78
C TYR A 418 22.24 8.51 -14.72
N LYS A 419 22.90 8.29 -13.58
CA LYS A 419 24.32 8.57 -13.40
C LYS A 419 25.17 7.47 -14.03
N GLY A 420 25.43 7.62 -15.32
CA GLY A 420 26.36 6.80 -16.09
C GLY A 420 27.04 7.61 -17.18
N ASP A 421 28.13 7.09 -17.74
CA ASP A 421 28.67 7.60 -19.00
C ASP A 421 27.80 7.12 -20.19
N TYR A 422 28.19 7.43 -21.42
CA TYR A 422 27.46 6.97 -22.60
C TYR A 422 27.29 5.43 -22.64
N VAL A 423 28.32 4.68 -22.21
CA VAL A 423 28.27 3.21 -22.17
C VAL A 423 27.28 2.73 -21.12
N GLY A 424 27.25 3.33 -19.93
CA GLY A 424 26.27 3.03 -18.89
C GLY A 424 24.84 3.28 -19.35
N HIS A 425 24.58 4.37 -20.07
CA HIS A 425 23.25 4.64 -20.65
C HIS A 425 22.87 3.61 -21.72
N LEU A 426 23.81 3.19 -22.55
CA LEU A 426 23.58 2.14 -23.55
C LEU A 426 23.29 0.78 -22.90
N ASP A 427 24.00 0.44 -21.82
CA ASP A 427 23.77 -0.78 -21.05
C ASP A 427 22.39 -0.75 -20.36
N LEU A 428 21.98 0.40 -19.81
CA LEU A 428 20.64 0.57 -19.26
C LEU A 428 19.57 0.39 -20.36
N ALA A 429 19.77 1.02 -21.52
CA ALA A 429 18.85 0.91 -22.66
C ALA A 429 18.69 -0.55 -23.13
N ARG A 430 19.80 -1.27 -23.28
CA ARG A 430 19.81 -2.70 -23.65
C ARG A 430 19.09 -3.57 -22.62
N ARG A 431 19.28 -3.33 -21.32
CA ARG A 431 18.55 -4.06 -20.26
C ARG A 431 17.06 -3.84 -20.36
N LEU A 432 16.60 -2.60 -20.55
CA LEU A 432 15.18 -2.31 -20.71
C LEU A 432 14.62 -2.96 -22.00
N GLN A 433 15.42 -3.05 -23.05
CA GLN A 433 15.06 -3.79 -24.27
C GLN A 433 14.92 -5.29 -24.00
N GLU A 434 15.85 -5.91 -23.28
CA GLU A 434 15.78 -7.32 -22.85
C GLU A 434 14.52 -7.59 -22.01
N TRP A 435 14.14 -6.69 -21.10
CA TRP A 435 12.93 -6.84 -20.30
C TRP A 435 11.67 -6.87 -21.18
N ARG A 436 11.66 -6.05 -22.23
CA ARG A 436 10.55 -5.93 -23.19
C ARG A 436 10.47 -7.13 -24.15
N GLU A 437 11.53 -7.93 -24.30
CA GLU A 437 11.48 -9.18 -25.07
C GLU A 437 10.68 -10.27 -24.35
N CYS A 438 10.38 -10.10 -23.06
CA CYS A 438 9.47 -10.96 -22.33
C CYS A 438 8.00 -10.59 -22.63
N ASP A 439 7.23 -11.52 -23.21
CA ASP A 439 5.83 -11.30 -23.64
C ASP A 439 4.89 -10.80 -22.53
N ASP A 440 5.19 -11.15 -21.27
CA ASP A 440 4.40 -10.80 -20.10
C ASP A 440 4.88 -9.51 -19.40
N VAL A 441 5.75 -8.72 -20.05
CA VAL A 441 6.32 -7.49 -19.49
C VAL A 441 6.04 -6.30 -20.41
N LYS A 442 5.53 -5.21 -19.82
CA LYS A 442 5.47 -3.89 -20.44
C LYS A 442 6.38 -2.93 -19.70
N VAL A 443 7.13 -2.12 -20.45
CA VAL A 443 7.96 -1.04 -19.90
C VAL A 443 7.53 0.25 -20.57
N ILE A 444 7.09 1.21 -19.76
CA ILE A 444 6.76 2.57 -20.19
C ILE A 444 7.82 3.46 -19.58
N CYS A 445 8.62 4.10 -20.43
CA CYS A 445 9.71 4.93 -19.97
C CYS A 445 9.63 6.34 -20.56
N SER A 446 10.12 7.32 -19.80
CA SER A 446 10.31 8.68 -20.29
C SER A 446 11.80 9.02 -20.30
N SER A 447 12.19 9.85 -21.26
CA SER A 447 13.52 10.43 -21.29
C SER A 447 13.51 11.73 -22.09
N ARG A 448 14.45 12.61 -21.79
CA ARG A 448 14.87 13.66 -22.72
C ARG A 448 15.56 13.00 -23.93
N PRO A 449 15.65 13.69 -25.08
CA PRO A 449 16.44 13.19 -26.20
C PRO A 449 17.87 12.89 -25.76
N HIS A 450 18.25 11.62 -25.75
CA HIS A 450 19.58 11.15 -25.42
C HIS A 450 19.93 10.02 -26.40
N ILE A 451 21.08 10.15 -27.06
CA ILE A 451 21.46 9.33 -28.22
C ILE A 451 21.35 7.84 -27.90
N ALA A 452 21.81 7.39 -26.73
CA ALA A 452 21.75 5.98 -26.34
C ALA A 452 20.32 5.40 -26.33
N PHE A 453 19.32 6.17 -25.86
CA PHE A 453 17.92 5.72 -25.82
C PHE A 453 17.25 5.88 -27.18
N THR A 454 17.51 7.00 -27.88
CA THR A 454 16.96 7.23 -29.22
C THR A 454 17.46 6.19 -30.22
N ASP A 455 18.71 5.75 -30.12
CA ASP A 455 19.30 4.72 -30.97
C ASP A 455 18.83 3.31 -30.65
N THR A 456 18.56 3.03 -29.37
CA THR A 456 18.10 1.70 -28.93
C THR A 456 16.60 1.52 -29.19
N PHE A 457 15.79 2.55 -28.96
CA PHE A 457 14.32 2.51 -29.05
C PHE A 457 13.77 3.03 -30.39
N ARG A 458 14.40 2.68 -31.51
CA ARG A 458 14.11 3.22 -32.87
C ARG A 458 12.74 2.86 -33.48
N SER A 459 11.81 2.24 -32.75
CA SER A 459 10.50 1.88 -33.30
C SER A 459 9.56 3.10 -33.31
N PRO A 460 9.25 3.71 -34.48
CA PRO A 460 8.49 4.96 -34.54
C PRO A 460 7.10 4.85 -33.92
N ASP A 461 6.46 3.68 -34.01
CA ASP A 461 5.11 3.43 -33.45
C ASP A 461 5.10 3.32 -31.91
N ARG A 462 6.27 3.40 -31.26
CA ARG A 462 6.43 3.21 -29.81
C ARG A 462 7.07 4.42 -29.13
N VAL A 463 7.33 5.50 -29.87
CA VAL A 463 7.92 6.72 -29.35
C VAL A 463 6.90 7.84 -29.41
N LEU A 464 6.53 8.39 -28.25
CA LEU A 464 5.60 9.50 -28.14
C LEU A 464 6.36 10.80 -27.89
N GLN A 465 6.25 11.76 -28.82
CA GLN A 465 6.86 13.08 -28.67
C GLN A 465 5.92 14.04 -27.95
N LEU A 466 6.09 14.18 -26.64
CA LEU A 466 5.16 14.93 -25.79
C LEU A 466 4.97 16.40 -26.20
N GLN A 467 6.01 17.08 -26.68
CA GLN A 467 5.93 18.49 -27.10
C GLN A 467 4.92 18.75 -28.23
N GLN A 468 4.67 17.74 -29.08
CA GLN A 468 3.69 17.85 -30.16
C GLN A 468 2.24 17.68 -29.63
N LEU A 469 2.10 17.07 -28.47
CA LEU A 469 0.80 16.68 -27.89
C LEU A 469 0.37 17.61 -26.74
N THR A 470 1.29 18.36 -26.13
CA THR A 470 0.98 19.29 -25.03
C THR A 470 0.28 20.56 -25.48
N ARG A 471 0.30 20.93 -26.76
CA ARG A 471 -0.28 22.19 -27.25
C ARG A 471 -1.77 22.32 -26.94
N SER A 472 -2.54 21.24 -27.06
CA SER A 472 -3.97 21.23 -26.71
C SER A 472 -4.20 21.36 -25.20
N ASP A 473 -3.39 20.69 -24.38
CA ASP A 473 -3.44 20.78 -22.92
C ASP A 473 -3.06 22.16 -22.41
N ILE A 474 -2.01 22.77 -22.97
CA ILE A 474 -1.61 24.15 -22.67
C ILE A 474 -2.78 25.09 -22.99
N ARG A 475 -3.46 24.92 -24.14
CA ARG A 475 -4.61 25.77 -24.52
C ARG A 475 -5.68 25.70 -23.46
N LYS A 476 -6.02 24.48 -23.04
CA LYS A 476 -7.04 24.23 -22.04
C LYS A 476 -6.67 24.84 -20.69
N PHE A 477 -5.43 24.63 -20.24
CA PHE A 477 -4.91 25.22 -19.00
C PHE A 477 -5.00 26.76 -19.01
N VAL A 478 -4.45 27.41 -20.04
CA VAL A 478 -4.45 28.88 -20.17
C VAL A 478 -5.89 29.41 -20.16
N LEU A 479 -6.77 28.78 -20.95
CA LEU A 479 -8.16 29.21 -21.07
C LEU A 479 -8.92 29.11 -19.75
N ILE A 480 -8.74 28.01 -18.99
CA ILE A 480 -9.38 27.83 -17.69
C ILE A 480 -8.95 28.92 -16.70
N GLN A 481 -7.64 29.18 -16.61
CA GLN A 481 -7.10 30.18 -15.68
C GLN A 481 -7.57 31.60 -16.02
N VAL A 482 -7.51 31.97 -17.30
CA VAL A 482 -7.97 33.29 -17.78
C VAL A 482 -9.48 33.45 -17.60
N LYS A 483 -10.28 32.44 -17.96
CA LYS A 483 -11.75 32.46 -17.76
C LYS A 483 -12.13 32.62 -16.30
N LYS A 484 -11.48 31.87 -15.42
CA LYS A 484 -11.72 31.95 -13.97
C LYS A 484 -11.49 33.38 -13.48
N GLN A 485 -10.34 33.97 -13.80
CA GLN A 485 -9.99 35.31 -13.34
C GLN A 485 -10.93 36.40 -13.87
N ILE A 486 -11.34 36.32 -15.15
CA ILE A 486 -12.26 37.29 -15.75
C ILE A 486 -13.65 37.18 -15.10
N LYS A 487 -14.15 35.96 -14.92
CA LYS A 487 -15.44 35.74 -14.28
C LYS A 487 -15.47 36.25 -12.85
N GLU A 488 -14.37 36.07 -12.10
CA GLU A 488 -14.22 36.60 -10.74
C GLU A 488 -14.14 38.13 -10.69
N ARG A 489 -13.50 38.76 -11.68
CA ARG A 489 -13.26 40.22 -11.69
C ARG A 489 -14.39 41.05 -12.31
N TYR A 490 -15.02 40.54 -13.35
CA TYR A 490 -15.96 41.26 -14.22
C TYR A 490 -17.34 40.61 -14.35
N CYS A 491 -17.54 39.38 -13.86
CA CYS A 491 -18.80 38.62 -14.03
C CYS A 491 -19.21 38.40 -15.50
N GLU A 492 -18.25 38.40 -16.43
CA GLU A 492 -18.46 38.29 -17.88
C GLU A 492 -17.71 37.08 -18.45
N GLU A 493 -18.11 36.65 -19.65
CA GLU A 493 -17.32 35.71 -20.46
C GLU A 493 -16.14 36.45 -21.13
N PRO A 494 -14.99 35.80 -21.35
CA PRO A 494 -13.86 36.42 -22.04
C PRO A 494 -14.25 36.84 -23.47
N GLY A 495 -14.10 38.13 -23.77
CA GLY A 495 -14.21 38.64 -25.14
C GLY A 495 -13.07 38.15 -26.05
N ASP A 496 -13.20 38.42 -27.36
CA ASP A 496 -12.29 37.93 -28.41
C ASP A 496 -10.81 38.26 -28.15
N GLY A 497 -10.52 39.43 -27.59
CA GLY A 497 -9.14 39.84 -27.27
C GLY A 497 -8.43 38.93 -26.26
N TYR A 498 -9.15 38.25 -25.36
CA TYR A 498 -8.53 37.25 -24.48
C TYR A 498 -8.23 35.94 -25.21
N THR A 499 -9.03 35.59 -26.22
CA THR A 499 -8.78 34.43 -27.09
C THR A 499 -7.48 34.64 -27.88
N GLU A 500 -7.22 35.87 -28.34
CA GLU A 500 -5.95 36.24 -28.98
C GLU A 500 -4.76 36.07 -28.02
N ILE A 501 -4.87 36.55 -26.78
CA ILE A 501 -3.83 36.35 -25.74
C ILE A 501 -3.55 34.85 -25.54
N VAL A 502 -4.59 34.00 -25.48
CA VAL A 502 -4.42 32.55 -25.35
C VAL A 502 -3.66 31.98 -26.54
N ASN A 503 -3.98 32.39 -27.77
CA ASN A 503 -3.28 31.93 -28.97
C ASN A 503 -1.81 32.38 -28.98
N GLU A 504 -1.53 33.62 -28.59
CA GLU A 504 -0.16 34.15 -28.48
C GLU A 504 0.68 33.35 -27.48
N ILE A 505 0.12 33.01 -26.31
CA ILE A 505 0.78 32.14 -25.32
C ILE A 505 1.08 30.76 -25.92
N LEU A 506 0.15 30.19 -26.69
CA LEU A 506 0.35 28.86 -27.30
C LEU A 506 1.47 28.83 -28.33
N ASP A 507 1.57 29.87 -29.13
CA ASP A 507 2.61 29.99 -30.16
C ASP A 507 3.98 30.27 -29.57
N MET A 508 4.03 31.03 -28.47
CA MET A 508 5.29 31.37 -27.82
C MET A 508 5.79 30.29 -26.85
N ALA A 509 4.90 29.48 -26.29
CA ALA A 509 5.27 28.42 -25.35
C ALA A 509 6.05 27.27 -26.00
N ASP A 510 5.90 27.04 -27.30
CA ASP A 510 6.55 25.95 -28.05
C ASP A 510 6.45 24.56 -27.37
N GLY A 511 5.28 24.27 -26.77
CA GLY A 511 5.04 23.02 -26.03
C GLY A 511 5.63 22.94 -24.63
N VAL A 512 6.34 23.98 -24.15
CA VAL A 512 6.92 24.09 -22.81
C VAL A 512 5.85 24.51 -21.81
N PHE A 513 5.32 23.54 -21.05
CA PHE A 513 4.23 23.77 -20.10
C PHE A 513 4.63 24.73 -18.97
N LEU A 514 5.88 24.68 -18.48
CA LEU A 514 6.36 25.62 -17.46
C LEU A 514 6.31 27.07 -17.96
N TRP A 515 6.74 27.31 -19.20
CA TRP A 515 6.69 28.64 -19.80
C TRP A 515 5.25 29.15 -19.84
N ALA A 516 4.34 28.32 -20.35
CA ALA A 516 2.92 28.67 -20.42
C ALA A 516 2.33 28.95 -19.02
N ARG A 517 2.68 28.15 -18.00
CA ARG A 517 2.25 28.36 -16.61
C ARG A 517 2.74 29.71 -16.07
N LEU A 518 4.01 30.03 -16.25
CA LEU A 518 4.61 31.28 -15.76
C LEU A 518 3.99 32.50 -16.42
N VAL A 519 3.84 32.48 -17.75
CA VAL A 519 3.24 33.59 -18.50
C VAL A 519 1.75 33.73 -18.19
N THR A 520 1.02 32.62 -18.05
CA THR A 520 -0.39 32.65 -17.64
C THR A 520 -0.56 33.28 -16.26
N ARG A 521 0.30 32.95 -15.28
CA ARG A 521 0.27 33.61 -13.96
C ARG A 521 0.49 35.12 -14.08
N SER A 522 1.41 35.54 -14.94
CA SER A 522 1.68 36.96 -15.20
C SER A 522 0.46 37.67 -15.84
N VAL A 523 -0.23 36.99 -16.76
CA VAL A 523 -1.47 37.50 -17.39
C VAL A 523 -2.62 37.56 -16.37
N VAL A 524 -2.83 36.50 -15.58
CA VAL A 524 -3.86 36.45 -14.53
C VAL A 524 -3.65 37.56 -13.50
N ALA A 525 -2.40 37.82 -13.08
CA ALA A 525 -2.08 38.94 -12.20
C ALA A 525 -2.42 40.28 -12.85
N GLY A 526 -2.13 40.46 -14.14
CA GLY A 526 -2.51 41.67 -14.87
C GLY A 526 -4.02 41.88 -14.95
N ILE A 527 -4.80 40.82 -15.19
CA ILE A 527 -6.27 40.86 -15.15
C ILE A 527 -6.75 41.28 -13.75
N ALA A 528 -6.15 40.74 -12.70
CA ALA A 528 -6.47 41.11 -11.31
C ALA A 528 -6.23 42.61 -11.04
N HIS A 529 -5.13 43.16 -11.56
CA HIS A 529 -4.80 44.59 -11.46
C HIS A 529 -5.67 45.50 -12.33
N GLY A 530 -6.43 44.94 -13.29
CA GLY A 530 -7.26 45.70 -14.22
C GLY A 530 -6.51 46.22 -15.44
N ASP A 531 -5.41 45.57 -15.83
CA ASP A 531 -4.69 45.88 -17.08
C ASP A 531 -5.62 45.73 -18.30
N SER A 532 -5.48 46.63 -19.29
CA SER A 532 -6.24 46.51 -20.53
C SER A 532 -5.80 45.28 -21.33
N VAL A 533 -6.68 44.75 -22.19
CA VAL A 533 -6.34 43.62 -23.09
C VAL A 533 -5.08 43.91 -23.90
N HIS A 534 -4.93 45.13 -24.41
CA HIS A 534 -3.73 45.56 -25.13
C HIS A 534 -2.47 45.49 -24.26
N ALA A 535 -2.54 45.94 -23.00
CA ALA A 535 -1.40 45.86 -22.08
C ALA A 535 -1.01 44.40 -21.76
N LEU A 536 -1.98 43.50 -21.67
CA LEU A 536 -1.74 42.07 -21.48
C LEU A 536 -1.11 41.42 -22.73
N GLN A 537 -1.58 41.75 -23.93
CA GLN A 537 -0.99 41.29 -25.20
C GLN A 537 0.47 41.75 -25.32
N GLU A 538 0.76 43.02 -25.07
CA GLU A 538 2.13 43.54 -25.07
C GLU A 538 3.02 42.86 -24.01
N ARG A 539 2.45 42.53 -22.84
CA ARG A 539 3.15 41.75 -21.82
C ARG A 539 3.53 40.35 -22.33
N VAL A 540 2.64 39.66 -23.03
CA VAL A 540 2.94 38.34 -23.62
C VAL A 540 3.99 38.47 -24.72
N LYS A 541 3.82 39.39 -25.68
CA LYS A 541 4.76 39.59 -26.80
C LYS A 541 6.16 40.00 -26.36
N SER A 542 6.28 40.78 -25.29
CA SER A 542 7.56 41.20 -24.73
C SER A 542 8.22 40.11 -23.85
N THR A 543 7.58 38.97 -23.66
CA THR A 543 8.11 37.89 -22.84
C THR A 543 9.09 37.03 -23.64
N PRO A 544 10.31 36.78 -23.14
CA PRO A 544 11.28 35.95 -23.84
C PRO A 544 10.74 34.54 -24.08
N ARG A 545 11.07 33.94 -25.22
CA ARG A 545 10.64 32.58 -25.57
C ARG A 545 11.46 31.50 -24.84
N ASP A 546 12.74 31.76 -24.64
CA ASP A 546 13.62 30.87 -23.89
C ASP A 546 13.43 31.06 -22.38
N LEU A 547 13.57 29.96 -21.63
CA LEU A 547 13.37 29.97 -20.19
C LEU A 547 14.47 30.74 -19.44
N ASP A 548 15.71 30.73 -19.92
CA ASP A 548 16.82 31.42 -19.26
C ASP A 548 16.59 32.93 -19.26
N SER A 549 16.25 33.51 -20.41
CA SER A 549 15.90 34.93 -20.53
C SER A 549 14.60 35.26 -19.81
N LEU A 550 13.61 34.35 -19.82
CA LEU A 550 12.40 34.51 -19.02
C LEU A 550 12.74 34.57 -17.52
N PHE A 551 13.60 33.67 -17.06
CA PHE A 551 14.03 33.63 -15.69
C PHE A 551 14.88 34.84 -15.32
N ALA A 552 15.76 35.30 -16.20
CA ALA A 552 16.54 36.52 -16.03
C ALA A 552 15.61 37.75 -15.95
N LYS A 553 14.62 37.86 -16.84
CA LYS A 553 13.61 38.92 -16.82
C LYS A 553 12.83 38.91 -15.50
N MET A 554 12.38 37.76 -15.04
CA MET A 554 11.70 37.64 -13.75
C MET A 554 12.60 38.02 -12.57
N LEU A 555 13.85 37.53 -12.50
CA LEU A 555 14.77 37.90 -11.43
C LEU A 555 15.12 39.39 -11.46
N SER A 556 15.13 40.00 -12.65
CA SER A 556 15.33 41.45 -12.79
C SER A 556 14.17 42.29 -12.23
N THR A 557 12.98 41.69 -12.00
CA THR A 557 11.86 42.39 -11.35
C THR A 557 12.00 42.48 -9.84
N VAL A 558 12.91 41.71 -9.24
CA VAL A 558 13.21 41.81 -7.80
C VAL A 558 13.85 43.17 -7.53
N GLU A 559 13.27 43.92 -6.60
CA GLU A 559 13.80 45.24 -6.19
C GLU A 559 15.30 45.15 -5.87
N PRO A 560 16.12 46.15 -6.26
CA PRO A 560 17.58 46.10 -6.08
C PRO A 560 18.02 45.73 -4.64
N ALA A 561 17.29 46.21 -3.63
CA ALA A 561 17.55 45.91 -2.23
C ALA A 561 17.35 44.43 -1.86
N GLY A 562 16.52 43.69 -2.61
CA GLY A 562 16.22 42.27 -2.41
C GLY A 562 17.05 41.31 -3.27
N GLN A 563 17.81 41.80 -4.25
CA GLN A 563 18.54 40.94 -5.20
C GLN A 563 19.62 40.09 -4.53
N GLU A 564 20.37 40.66 -3.59
CA GLU A 564 21.40 39.92 -2.86
C GLU A 564 20.77 38.81 -2.00
N ARG A 565 19.65 39.11 -1.34
CA ARG A 565 18.89 38.10 -0.58
C ARG A 565 18.35 37.00 -1.50
N SER A 566 17.79 37.37 -2.65
CA SER A 566 17.33 36.43 -3.69
C SER A 566 18.46 35.48 -4.11
N ARG A 567 19.65 36.03 -4.40
CA ARG A 567 20.84 35.26 -4.77
C ARG A 567 21.24 34.28 -3.67
N LYS A 568 21.34 34.74 -2.42
CA LYS A 568 21.66 33.90 -1.25
C LYS A 568 20.64 32.75 -1.10
N MET A 569 19.34 33.06 -1.18
CA MET A 569 18.27 32.06 -1.07
C MET A 569 18.34 31.01 -2.19
N LEU A 570 18.45 31.44 -3.45
CA LEU A 570 18.53 30.53 -4.59
C LEU A 570 19.80 29.68 -4.56
N ARG A 571 20.94 30.27 -4.19
CA ARG A 571 22.22 29.56 -4.08
C ARG A 571 22.14 28.47 -3.00
N LEU A 572 21.59 28.79 -1.83
CA LEU A 572 21.37 27.84 -0.74
C LEU A 572 20.43 26.70 -1.15
N ALA A 573 19.32 27.01 -1.82
CA ALA A 573 18.36 26.02 -2.28
C ALA A 573 18.93 25.07 -3.35
N LEU A 574 19.68 25.60 -4.32
CA LEU A 574 20.26 24.82 -5.43
C LEU A 574 21.42 23.93 -5.00
N ASN A 575 22.15 24.31 -3.96
CA ASN A 575 23.37 23.66 -3.54
C ASN A 575 23.34 23.41 -2.04
N ASN A 576 22.23 22.83 -1.57
CA ASN A 576 22.04 22.50 -0.16
C ASN A 576 23.31 21.80 0.38
N PRO A 577 24.10 22.46 1.26
CA PRO A 577 25.35 21.89 1.74
C PRO A 577 25.11 20.77 2.75
N PHE A 578 23.86 20.58 3.20
CA PHE A 578 23.49 19.61 4.21
C PHE A 578 23.00 18.30 3.58
N ASN A 579 23.30 17.18 4.24
CA ASN A 579 22.75 15.85 3.92
C ASN A 579 21.25 15.70 4.28
N SER A 580 20.57 16.80 4.59
CA SER A 580 19.16 16.82 5.00
C SER A 580 18.43 17.96 4.28
N PRO A 581 17.11 17.84 4.03
CA PRO A 581 16.35 18.90 3.41
C PRO A 581 16.48 20.22 4.18
N LEU A 582 16.53 21.33 3.44
CA LEU A 582 16.41 22.66 4.03
C LEU A 582 14.98 22.86 4.55
N CYS A 583 14.86 23.41 5.74
CA CYS A 583 13.60 23.88 6.30
C CYS A 583 13.49 25.39 6.17
N ALA A 584 12.27 25.92 6.37
CA ALA A 584 12.05 27.37 6.30
C ALA A 584 12.92 28.16 7.30
N LEU A 585 13.26 27.56 8.45
CA LEU A 585 14.10 28.22 9.45
C LEU A 585 15.53 28.49 8.95
N ASP A 586 16.10 27.60 8.13
CA ASP A 586 17.44 27.78 7.55
C ASP A 586 17.51 29.10 6.76
N PHE A 587 16.48 29.41 5.97
CA PHE A 587 16.43 30.68 5.22
C PHE A 587 16.28 31.90 6.12
N SER A 588 15.68 31.75 7.32
CA SER A 588 15.46 32.87 8.25
C SER A 588 16.77 33.42 8.83
N TRP A 589 17.82 32.58 8.90
CA TRP A 589 19.13 32.97 9.42
C TRP A 589 20.00 33.70 8.39
N LEU A 590 19.60 33.76 7.12
CA LEU A 590 20.36 34.49 6.10
C LEU A 590 20.54 35.98 6.43
N ASP A 591 19.55 36.58 7.10
CA ASP A 591 19.59 37.98 7.56
C ASP A 591 20.41 38.15 8.84
N ASP A 592 20.50 37.09 9.65
CA ASP A 592 21.25 37.08 10.90
C ASP A 592 22.76 36.93 10.61
N LEU A 593 23.14 36.21 9.53
CA LEU A 593 24.53 36.06 9.06
C LEU A 593 25.23 37.40 8.77
N ASP A 594 24.51 38.41 8.32
CA ASP A 594 25.09 39.72 7.99
C ASP A 594 25.46 40.54 9.25
N ARG A 595 25.05 40.13 10.46
CA ARG A 595 25.29 40.86 11.71
C ARG A 595 26.71 40.71 12.25
N GLY A 596 27.49 39.75 11.76
CA GLY A 596 28.88 39.49 12.19
C GLY A 596 29.03 38.96 13.63
N THR A 597 28.09 39.25 14.51
CA THR A 597 27.99 38.73 15.89
C THR A 597 27.17 37.44 15.98
N PHE A 598 26.39 37.10 14.96
CA PHE A 598 25.60 35.88 14.94
C PHE A 598 26.49 34.64 14.70
N PRO A 599 26.33 33.55 15.47
CA PRO A 599 25.30 33.31 16.49
C PRO A 599 25.81 33.58 17.91
N SER A 600 27.03 34.11 18.07
CA SER A 600 27.67 34.33 19.38
C SER A 600 26.93 35.33 20.27
N ASP A 601 26.06 36.16 19.70
CA ASP A 601 25.15 37.07 20.41
C ASP A 601 23.75 36.50 20.66
N ALA A 602 23.43 35.32 20.12
CA ALA A 602 22.16 34.67 20.35
C ALA A 602 22.13 34.06 21.77
N GLN A 603 21.04 34.30 22.49
CA GLN A 603 20.83 33.72 23.82
C GLN A 603 20.82 32.20 23.72
N ASP A 604 21.41 31.50 24.70
CA ASP A 604 21.45 30.03 24.77
C ASP A 604 20.10 29.45 25.24
N GLU A 605 19.04 29.82 24.53
CA GLU A 605 17.67 29.37 24.75
C GLU A 605 17.10 28.77 23.44
N PRO A 606 16.23 27.75 23.52
CA PRO A 606 15.55 27.25 22.33
C PRO A 606 14.58 28.29 21.76
N TYR A 607 14.35 28.24 20.45
CA TYR A 607 13.22 28.95 19.86
C TYR A 607 11.91 28.42 20.44
N THR A 608 11.00 29.31 20.82
CA THR A 608 9.62 28.92 21.15
C THR A 608 8.85 28.58 19.88
N ASP A 609 7.79 27.77 19.98
CA ASP A 609 6.94 27.43 18.83
C ASP A 609 6.38 28.68 18.13
N GLU A 610 6.06 29.72 18.89
CA GLU A 610 5.59 31.00 18.36
C GLU A 610 6.68 31.74 17.56
N GLU A 611 7.94 31.69 18.01
CA GLU A 611 9.08 32.27 17.30
C GLU A 611 9.40 31.52 16.01
N VAL A 612 9.35 30.18 16.04
CA VAL A 612 9.54 29.34 14.85
C VAL A 612 8.46 29.67 13.81
N GLU A 613 7.19 29.71 14.21
CA GLU A 613 6.10 30.02 13.29
C GLU A 613 6.23 31.43 12.70
N LYS A 614 6.58 32.44 13.50
CA LYS A 614 6.85 33.80 13.01
C LYS A 614 7.98 33.85 11.98
N ARG A 615 9.09 33.15 12.23
CA ARG A 615 10.22 33.05 11.29
C ARG A 615 9.80 32.33 10.00
N CYS A 616 9.08 31.22 10.11
CA CYS A 616 8.56 30.48 8.96
C CYS A 616 7.62 31.34 8.10
N GLN A 617 6.71 32.10 8.72
CA GLN A 617 5.82 33.03 8.00
C GLN A 617 6.58 34.15 7.30
N LEU A 618 7.60 34.71 7.95
CA LEU A 618 8.47 35.73 7.34
C LEU A 618 9.17 35.15 6.11
N VAL A 619 9.77 33.96 6.24
CA VAL A 619 10.46 33.29 5.13
C VAL A 619 9.51 32.98 3.98
N ARG A 620 8.29 32.50 4.23
CA ARG A 620 7.28 32.29 3.18
C ARG A 620 7.03 33.56 2.37
N ARG A 621 6.90 34.71 3.04
CA ARG A 621 6.74 36.01 2.38
C ARG A 621 7.99 36.43 1.60
N GLN A 622 9.17 36.25 2.19
CA GLN A 622 10.45 36.56 1.54
C GLN A 622 10.69 35.69 0.31
N LEU A 623 10.40 34.39 0.37
CA LEU A 623 10.51 33.48 -0.78
C LEU A 623 9.58 33.92 -1.91
N ALA A 624 8.32 34.26 -1.59
CA ALA A 624 7.37 34.78 -2.58
C ALA A 624 7.86 36.08 -3.24
N ALA A 625 8.38 37.02 -2.44
CA ALA A 625 8.83 38.33 -2.92
C ALA A 625 10.16 38.26 -3.71
N TYR A 626 11.15 37.51 -3.20
CA TYR A 626 12.52 37.56 -3.70
C TYR A 626 12.88 36.43 -4.65
N THR A 627 12.15 35.31 -4.65
CA THR A 627 12.41 34.22 -5.62
C THR A 627 11.39 34.20 -6.75
N CYS A 628 10.46 35.15 -6.78
CA CYS A 628 9.36 35.23 -7.75
C CYS A 628 8.53 33.91 -7.80
N GLY A 629 8.33 33.26 -6.64
CA GLY A 629 7.58 32.01 -6.53
C GLY A 629 8.31 30.76 -7.04
N ARG A 630 9.64 30.80 -7.21
CA ARG A 630 10.43 29.62 -7.62
C ARG A 630 10.78 28.71 -6.46
N LEU A 631 10.83 29.26 -5.26
CA LEU A 631 10.92 28.49 -4.02
C LEU A 631 9.58 28.61 -3.29
N GLU A 632 8.99 27.47 -3.00
CA GLU A 632 7.75 27.35 -2.22
C GLU A 632 8.05 26.44 -1.02
N THR A 633 7.39 26.71 0.11
CA THR A 633 7.51 25.86 1.30
C THR A 633 6.42 24.80 1.29
N ASN A 634 6.78 23.54 1.48
CA ASN A 634 5.81 22.47 1.73
C ASN A 634 5.68 22.22 3.24
N GLU A 635 4.46 21.94 3.70
CA GLU A 635 4.24 21.49 5.07
C GLU A 635 4.62 20.00 5.17
N TYR A 636 5.71 19.72 5.89
CA TYR A 636 6.11 18.36 6.21
C TYR A 636 5.76 18.07 7.67
N ASN A 637 4.96 17.03 7.92
CA ASN A 637 4.64 16.56 9.27
C ASN A 637 5.86 15.85 9.88
N SER A 638 6.90 16.59 10.21
CA SER A 638 7.99 16.11 11.07
C SER A 638 7.71 16.43 12.54
N LYS A 639 8.23 15.59 13.45
CA LYS A 639 8.19 15.86 14.89
C LYS A 639 8.80 17.24 15.19
N PRO A 640 8.31 17.97 16.19
CA PRO A 640 8.90 19.25 16.59
C PRO A 640 10.37 19.04 16.97
N VAL A 641 11.27 19.68 16.23
CA VAL A 641 12.70 19.72 16.52
C VAL A 641 12.94 20.92 17.43
N THR A 642 13.54 20.71 18.60
CA THR A 642 13.93 21.80 19.48
C THR A 642 15.22 22.43 18.95
N ILE A 643 15.12 23.63 18.38
CA ILE A 643 16.26 24.32 17.76
C ILE A 643 16.78 25.40 18.72
N SER A 644 18.04 25.27 19.14
CA SER A 644 18.71 26.28 19.98
C SER A 644 19.02 27.55 19.18
N LYS A 645 18.72 28.73 19.75
CA LYS A 645 19.07 30.04 19.16
C LYS A 645 20.58 30.24 19.05
N ALA A 646 21.36 29.74 20.01
CA ALA A 646 22.82 29.80 20.04
C ALA A 646 23.51 28.66 19.27
N GLY A 647 22.75 27.74 18.68
CA GLY A 647 23.31 26.65 17.89
C GLY A 647 24.07 25.58 18.65
N LEU A 648 23.95 25.56 19.98
CA LEU A 648 24.39 24.48 20.85
C LEU A 648 23.24 23.47 20.99
N GLY A 649 23.34 22.37 20.22
CA GLY A 649 22.37 21.28 20.26
C GLY A 649 22.44 20.52 21.58
N LEU A 650 21.39 20.63 22.40
CA LEU A 650 21.05 19.64 23.41
C LEU A 650 20.53 18.40 22.66
N SER A 651 21.35 17.35 22.63
CA SER A 651 21.06 16.02 22.07
C SER A 651 20.71 15.95 20.57
N GLY A 652 21.71 15.62 19.75
CA GLY A 652 21.51 14.82 18.54
C GLY A 652 21.13 15.51 17.22
N GLU A 653 20.90 16.83 17.20
CA GLU A 653 20.42 17.54 16.00
C GLU A 653 21.26 18.80 15.72
N LYS A 654 21.51 19.06 14.42
CA LYS A 654 22.31 20.14 13.79
C LYS A 654 22.81 21.25 14.74
N THR A 655 24.12 21.38 14.90
CA THR A 655 24.70 22.51 15.64
C THR A 655 24.94 23.69 14.70
N LEU A 656 24.15 24.75 14.87
CA LEU A 656 24.16 25.98 14.05
C LEU A 656 25.58 26.59 13.95
N GLU A 657 26.34 26.60 15.05
CA GLU A 657 27.74 27.08 15.08
C GLU A 657 28.76 26.16 14.41
N LYS A 658 28.63 24.83 14.55
CA LYS A 658 29.66 23.89 14.12
C LYS A 658 29.44 23.34 12.71
N GLU A 659 28.19 23.28 12.26
CA GLU A 659 27.82 22.68 10.98
C GLU A 659 27.19 23.71 10.04
N TRP A 660 26.21 24.50 10.51
CA TRP A 660 25.42 25.34 9.63
C TRP A 660 26.18 26.57 9.13
N ILE A 661 26.69 27.40 10.06
CA ILE A 661 27.36 28.67 9.72
C ILE A 661 28.67 28.45 8.96
N PRO A 662 29.57 27.52 9.34
CA PRO A 662 30.80 27.32 8.58
C PRO A 662 30.52 26.84 7.15
N GLN A 663 29.54 25.96 6.98
CA GLN A 663 29.16 25.47 5.66
C GLN A 663 28.54 26.58 4.81
N ILE A 664 27.60 27.35 5.35
CA ILE A 664 26.91 28.40 4.59
C ILE A 664 27.76 29.64 4.38
N SER A 665 28.56 30.07 5.37
CA SER A 665 29.44 31.24 5.23
C SER A 665 30.56 30.98 4.21
N THR A 666 31.08 29.75 4.13
CA THR A 666 32.01 29.34 3.06
C THR A 666 31.31 29.20 1.72
N PHE A 667 30.02 28.84 1.76
CA PHE A 667 29.26 28.49 0.58
C PHE A 667 28.59 29.68 -0.12
N ILE A 668 28.16 30.72 0.60
CA ILE A 668 27.56 31.97 0.04
C ILE A 668 28.62 32.86 -0.57
#